data_AF-A0A2P4X7J1-F1
#
_entry.id   AF-A0A2P4X7J1-F1
#
_cell.length_a   1.000
_cell.length_b   1.000
_cell.length_c   1.000
_cell.angle_alpha   90.00
_cell.angle_beta   90.00
_cell.angle_gamma   90.00
#
_symmetry.space_group_name_H-M   'P 1'
#
loop_
_entity.id
_entity.type
_entity.pdbx_description
1 polymer ?
#
loop_
_entity_poly.entity_id
_entity_poly.type
_entity_poly.pdbx_seq_one_letter_code
_entity_poly.pdbx_strand_id
1 'polypeptide(L)'
;MASNDVDFRALYQSSLKLTTSVGELGIPRLEKRLEQLDDASRSLNTHASTGSRKRPAAAGADKANFLLAAKGIDAEKLSKELKQFEIAPEFEPETPLGETDLEGYLAHHHEMIVLTAIEDVNRRTVEATHDRMNRAMIDDFEDAKKRLLEDLGGAKQLGIRNYPRVLEPDEAAGSIFASAAREKRQALEPASGLGLSGASFAGQPRFQSSSSALGTQSLHMSQLQVENAMTEEMKQYYSVIKELNSSRVPNTRCQFELARHFQRVCSSNVSVSVTGSKWEAVLKCWQLVNNMLVGGDATKPNAMKLAEREFAAVREGNDDTQRTLLQHRFAFGARIFLENQFRSFVKETVQKNNLATGGIPDLVSTIRAFVKHLHSSRYAANGSGSNTDVDNIWAIIYYCLRCGGDQEAVNLVTKLSTTGEDSSIDGDVVCALRYRAHQKNLYADRSANPLNAFSKQFPAEFERLVDRYHRLVSSSIDAVSVINPFERCVVNLLCFGNVNANETRITTTVEDYLWQRLCFIQRVAASGSAPDSTYTITKLSKSMQKFGPSHFEGGAQPGGGNYSALLYFEILLITQEYEKAIKYLASKGFLLEAVHFAITLNHYGLLECTSFSMGEEDETTVDLVRLVRQYIHGFQRANAAEAADYVACISDLTAKKELLAELLLDTRKFDVLAGFTNNTDGSRTRGLYDHLLKDEAEDEVKELILSAARKAEARGRPHDAFALLKSAGDIE
;
A
#
# COMPACT_ATOMS: atom_id res chain seq x y z
N MET A 1 51.81 4.34 31.81
CA MET A 1 52.00 3.81 33.18
C MET A 1 50.79 4.19 34.02
N ALA A 2 49.95 3.22 34.38
CA ALA A 2 49.09 3.22 35.56
C ALA A 2 48.46 1.82 35.65
N SER A 3 48.81 1.06 36.68
CA SER A 3 48.23 -0.24 37.00
C SER A 3 46.78 -0.06 37.45
N ASN A 4 45.81 -0.53 36.68
CA ASN A 4 44.44 -0.69 37.15
C ASN A 4 44.36 -1.96 38.01
N ASP A 5 45.03 -1.95 39.15
CA ASP A 5 44.71 -2.89 40.23
C ASP A 5 43.33 -2.47 40.75
N VAL A 6 42.32 -3.30 40.48
CA VAL A 6 41.00 -3.15 41.08
C VAL A 6 41.22 -3.23 42.59
N ASP A 7 41.06 -2.11 43.30
CA ASP A 7 41.25 -2.06 44.73
C ASP A 7 40.08 -2.81 45.41
N PHE A 8 40.24 -4.12 45.54
CA PHE A 8 39.26 -5.03 46.16
C PHE A 8 38.87 -4.58 47.57
N ARG A 9 39.74 -3.82 48.24
CA ARG A 9 39.46 -3.24 49.55
C ARG A 9 38.46 -2.10 49.47
N ALA A 10 38.55 -1.25 48.45
CA ALA A 10 37.57 -0.19 48.19
C ALA A 10 36.22 -0.76 47.75
N LEU A 11 36.22 -1.83 46.95
CA LEU A 11 34.99 -2.49 46.49
C LEU A 11 34.29 -3.27 47.61
N TYR A 12 35.05 -3.87 48.52
CA TYR A 12 34.51 -4.47 49.74
C TYR A 12 33.94 -3.40 50.69
N GLN A 13 34.62 -2.26 50.83
CA GLN A 13 34.10 -1.14 51.64
C GLN A 13 32.85 -0.49 51.03
N SER A 14 32.73 -0.40 49.71
CA SER A 14 31.52 0.12 49.05
C SER A 14 30.34 -0.86 49.20
N SER A 15 30.59 -2.16 49.07
CA SER A 15 29.60 -3.22 49.35
C SER A 15 29.09 -3.18 50.80
N LEU A 16 30.00 -2.97 51.76
CA LEU A 16 29.63 -2.78 53.17
C LEU A 16 28.78 -1.53 53.40
N LYS A 17 29.07 -0.41 52.72
CA LYS A 17 28.28 0.83 52.80
C LYS A 17 26.89 0.73 52.15
N LEU A 18 26.71 -0.11 51.13
CA LEU A 18 25.39 -0.37 50.55
C LEU A 18 24.49 -1.19 51.48
N THR A 19 25.08 -1.96 52.39
CA THR A 19 24.36 -2.88 53.30
C THR A 19 24.24 -2.35 54.73
N THR A 20 24.73 -1.15 55.03
CA THR A 20 24.58 -0.51 56.36
C THR A 20 23.14 -0.07 56.65
N SER A 21 22.38 0.40 55.65
CA SER A 21 20.97 0.80 55.82
C SER A 21 20.04 -0.36 56.17
N VAL A 22 20.43 -1.59 55.85
CA VAL A 22 19.65 -2.81 56.12
C VAL A 22 19.90 -3.33 57.55
N GLY A 23 21.03 -2.98 58.17
CA GLY A 23 21.35 -3.38 59.54
C GLY A 23 20.48 -2.70 60.61
N GLU A 24 19.99 -1.47 60.35
CA GLU A 24 19.07 -0.76 61.25
C GLU A 24 17.68 -1.40 61.34
N LEU A 25 17.33 -2.28 60.38
CA LEU A 25 16.02 -2.96 60.32
C LEU A 25 16.00 -4.31 61.06
N GLY A 26 17.08 -4.68 61.76
CA GLY A 26 17.12 -5.89 62.60
C GLY A 26 17.13 -7.23 61.85
N ILE A 27 17.43 -7.22 60.54
CA ILE A 27 17.45 -8.42 59.69
C ILE A 27 18.87 -9.01 59.66
N PRO A 28 19.08 -10.32 59.94
CA PRO A 28 20.41 -10.92 59.94
C PRO A 28 21.03 -10.93 58.53
N ARG A 29 22.32 -10.59 58.45
CA ARG A 29 23.09 -10.57 57.21
C ARG A 29 23.30 -11.99 56.69
N LEU A 30 22.93 -12.25 55.43
CA LEU A 30 23.15 -13.53 54.76
C LEU A 30 24.39 -13.42 53.85
N GLU A 31 25.49 -14.05 54.24
CA GLU A 31 26.64 -14.25 53.35
C GLU A 31 26.40 -15.49 52.50
N LYS A 32 26.11 -15.30 51.20
CA LYS A 32 25.95 -16.40 50.26
C LYS A 32 27.30 -16.75 49.63
N ARG A 33 27.64 -18.03 49.58
CA ARG A 33 28.80 -18.53 48.83
C ARG A 33 28.53 -18.43 47.32
N LEU A 34 29.58 -18.40 46.51
CA LEU A 34 29.51 -18.30 45.04
C LEU A 34 28.55 -19.32 44.42
N GLU A 35 28.54 -20.56 44.91
CA GLU A 35 27.62 -21.61 44.44
C GLU A 35 26.15 -21.26 44.74
N GLN A 36 25.86 -20.70 45.92
CA GLN A 36 24.50 -20.26 46.28
C GLN A 36 24.07 -19.00 45.53
N LEU A 37 25.02 -18.23 45.01
CA LEU A 37 24.78 -17.08 44.13
C LEU A 37 24.49 -17.53 42.71
N ASP A 38 25.18 -18.57 42.20
CA ASP A 38 24.87 -19.17 40.89
C ASP A 38 23.49 -19.82 40.90
N ASP A 39 23.16 -20.58 41.95
CA ASP A 39 21.82 -21.15 42.12
C ASP A 39 20.73 -20.08 42.24
N ALA A 40 21.03 -18.97 42.93
CA ALA A 40 20.11 -17.84 43.03
C ALA A 40 19.96 -17.09 41.70
N SER A 41 21.02 -16.99 40.90
CA SER A 41 21.01 -16.39 39.56
C SER A 41 20.17 -17.23 38.60
N ARG A 42 20.39 -18.55 38.59
CA ARG A 42 19.59 -19.52 37.82
C ARG A 42 18.13 -19.49 38.25
N SER A 43 17.87 -19.46 39.57
CA SER A 43 16.51 -19.32 40.10
C SER A 43 15.87 -17.99 39.70
N LEU A 44 16.60 -16.87 39.75
CA LEU A 44 16.11 -15.57 39.30
C LEU A 44 15.77 -15.59 37.80
N ASN A 45 16.57 -16.26 36.98
CA ASN A 45 16.33 -16.41 35.55
C ASN A 45 15.07 -17.26 35.28
N THR A 46 14.85 -18.33 36.06
CA THR A 46 13.59 -19.10 36.00
C THR A 46 12.38 -18.35 36.54
N HIS A 47 12.58 -17.41 37.47
CA HIS A 47 11.52 -16.55 38.01
C HIS A 47 11.21 -15.35 37.09
N ALA A 48 12.17 -14.91 36.27
CA ALA A 48 11.97 -13.92 35.23
C ALA A 48 11.16 -14.51 34.06
N SER A 49 11.37 -15.79 33.72
CA SER A 49 10.59 -16.50 32.68
C SER A 49 9.21 -16.98 33.16
N THR A 50 8.95 -16.99 34.46
CA THR A 50 7.63 -17.34 35.03
C THR A 50 7.10 -16.20 35.90
N GLY A 51 6.61 -15.15 35.26
CA GLY A 51 5.95 -14.00 35.89
C GLY A 51 4.61 -14.30 36.57
N SER A 52 4.47 -15.43 37.28
CA SER A 52 3.30 -15.73 38.11
C SER A 52 3.70 -16.11 39.53
N ARG A 53 3.98 -15.11 40.37
CA ARG A 53 3.78 -15.27 41.81
C ARG A 53 2.28 -15.37 42.06
N LYS A 54 1.75 -16.58 42.27
CA LYS A 54 0.51 -16.80 43.03
C LYS A 54 0.72 -16.24 44.44
N ARG A 55 0.38 -14.97 44.66
CA ARG A 55 0.10 -14.44 46.00
C ARG A 55 -1.36 -14.75 46.35
N PRO A 56 -1.66 -15.15 47.60
CA PRO A 56 -3.01 -15.51 48.00
C PRO A 56 -3.94 -14.30 47.89
N ALA A 57 -5.15 -14.57 47.42
CA ALA A 57 -6.21 -13.62 47.19
C ALA A 57 -6.54 -12.78 48.44
N ALA A 58 -6.46 -11.46 48.32
CA ALA A 58 -7.07 -10.52 49.26
C ALA A 58 -7.40 -9.19 48.56
N ALA A 59 -8.69 -9.00 48.24
CA ALA A 59 -9.47 -7.76 48.13
C ALA A 59 -8.98 -6.55 47.27
N GLY A 60 -7.77 -6.56 46.69
CA GLY A 60 -7.21 -5.42 45.96
C GLY A 60 -7.29 -5.49 44.43
N ALA A 61 -7.33 -6.69 43.86
CA ALA A 61 -7.29 -6.90 42.40
C ALA A 61 -8.57 -6.43 41.69
N ASP A 62 -9.73 -6.61 42.32
CA ASP A 62 -11.01 -6.28 41.70
C ASP A 62 -11.23 -4.77 41.57
N LYS A 63 -10.68 -3.96 42.49
CA LYS A 63 -10.74 -2.49 42.41
C LYS A 63 -9.86 -1.95 41.29
N ALA A 64 -8.69 -2.55 41.05
CA ALA A 64 -7.81 -2.15 39.96
C ALA A 64 -8.41 -2.52 38.58
N ASN A 65 -8.99 -3.71 38.47
CA ASN A 65 -9.72 -4.13 37.26
C ASN A 65 -10.95 -3.26 37.00
N PHE A 66 -11.68 -2.86 38.04
CA PHE A 66 -12.83 -1.96 37.91
C PHE A 66 -12.44 -0.54 37.45
N LEU A 67 -11.32 -0.01 37.93
CA LEU A 67 -10.81 1.30 37.50
C LEU A 67 -10.31 1.31 36.05
N LEU A 68 -9.69 0.21 35.60
CA LEU A 68 -9.25 0.04 34.21
C LEU A 68 -10.46 -0.13 33.27
N ALA A 69 -11.46 -0.90 33.68
CA ALA A 69 -12.72 -1.04 32.94
C ALA A 69 -13.48 0.29 32.83
N ALA A 70 -13.47 1.13 33.87
CA ALA A 70 -14.05 2.48 33.84
C ALA A 70 -13.36 3.43 32.85
N LYS A 71 -12.14 3.10 32.41
CA LYS A 71 -11.40 3.80 31.35
C LYS A 71 -11.44 3.08 30.01
N GLY A 72 -12.29 2.06 29.87
CA GLY A 72 -12.50 1.30 28.62
C GLY A 72 -11.40 0.27 28.33
N ILE A 73 -10.58 -0.09 29.31
CA ILE A 73 -9.47 -1.02 29.15
C ILE A 73 -9.81 -2.35 29.83
N ASP A 74 -9.95 -3.40 29.03
CA ASP A 74 -10.22 -4.75 29.51
C ASP A 74 -8.91 -5.43 29.97
N ALA A 75 -8.72 -5.45 31.29
CA ALA A 75 -7.52 -5.99 31.93
C ALA A 75 -7.34 -7.50 31.65
N GLU A 76 -8.42 -8.26 31.46
CA GLU A 76 -8.32 -9.70 31.17
C GLU A 76 -7.80 -9.94 29.75
N LYS A 77 -8.29 -9.17 28.77
CA LYS A 77 -7.81 -9.25 27.39
C LYS A 77 -6.35 -8.85 27.29
N LEU A 78 -5.95 -7.76 27.96
CA LEU A 78 -4.58 -7.27 27.98
C LEU A 78 -3.63 -8.28 28.65
N SER A 79 -4.07 -8.96 29.71
CA SER A 79 -3.30 -10.03 30.34
C SER A 79 -3.11 -11.26 29.45
N LYS A 80 -4.08 -11.57 28.57
CA LYS A 80 -3.98 -12.64 27.57
C LYS A 80 -3.03 -12.26 26.44
N GLU A 81 -3.10 -11.03 25.95
CA GLU A 81 -2.18 -10.52 24.92
C GLU A 81 -0.73 -10.45 25.44
N LEU A 82 -0.53 -10.06 26.70
CA LEU A 82 0.80 -9.98 27.31
C LEU A 82 1.43 -11.36 27.56
N LYS A 83 0.61 -12.40 27.81
CA LYS A 83 1.07 -13.81 27.83
C LYS A 83 1.41 -14.35 26.44
N GLN A 84 0.86 -13.75 25.39
CA GLN A 84 1.15 -14.14 24.01
C GLN A 84 2.48 -13.53 23.53
N PHE A 85 2.98 -12.50 24.22
CA PHE A 85 4.28 -11.84 24.03
C PHE A 85 5.38 -12.40 24.94
N GLU A 86 5.36 -13.69 25.27
CA GLU A 86 6.50 -14.33 25.93
C GLU A 86 7.76 -14.14 25.06
N ILE A 87 8.69 -13.33 25.56
CA ILE A 87 10.02 -13.11 25.00
C ILE A 87 10.78 -14.44 25.15
N ALA A 88 10.70 -15.29 24.13
CA ALA A 88 11.65 -16.38 23.95
C ALA A 88 13.08 -15.80 23.80
N PRO A 89 14.13 -16.53 24.20
CA PRO A 89 15.38 -15.95 24.66
C PRO A 89 16.22 -15.42 23.50
N GLU A 90 16.15 -14.12 23.23
CA GLU A 90 17.05 -13.38 22.32
C GLU A 90 18.41 -13.04 22.97
N PHE A 91 18.72 -13.63 24.13
CA PHE A 91 19.98 -13.44 24.86
C PHE A 91 20.84 -14.70 24.90
N GLU A 92 20.94 -15.42 23.78
CA GLU A 92 22.09 -16.29 23.54
C GLU A 92 23.05 -15.56 22.59
N PRO A 93 24.26 -15.16 23.02
CA PRO A 93 25.28 -14.70 22.08
C PRO A 93 25.57 -15.85 21.10
N GLU A 94 25.48 -15.59 19.78
CA GLU A 94 25.60 -16.61 18.72
C GLU A 94 26.96 -17.35 18.67
N THR A 95 27.91 -16.99 19.54
CA THR A 95 29.16 -17.74 19.71
C THR A 95 29.44 -17.96 21.20
N PRO A 96 29.47 -19.23 21.68
CA PRO A 96 30.02 -19.51 22.99
C PRO A 96 31.52 -19.18 22.94
N LEU A 97 31.93 -18.15 23.67
CA LEU A 97 33.35 -17.82 23.87
C LEU A 97 34.04 -19.04 24.49
N GLY A 98 34.80 -19.76 23.68
CA GLY A 98 35.69 -20.80 24.17
C GLY A 98 36.73 -20.18 25.08
N GLU A 99 36.90 -20.74 26.28
CA GLU A 99 38.00 -20.39 27.18
C GLU A 99 39.32 -20.53 26.38
N THR A 100 40.00 -19.41 26.10
CA THR A 100 41.28 -19.22 25.36
C THR A 100 41.27 -18.66 23.92
N ASP A 101 40.25 -17.90 23.49
CA ASP A 101 40.37 -17.05 22.29
C ASP A 101 40.53 -15.55 22.63
N LEU A 102 41.77 -15.07 22.67
CA LEU A 102 42.11 -13.65 22.89
C LEU A 102 41.66 -12.76 21.73
N GLU A 103 41.64 -13.29 20.51
CA GLU A 103 41.28 -12.54 19.30
C GLU A 103 39.77 -12.39 19.19
N GLY A 104 39.01 -13.44 19.52
CA GLY A 104 37.56 -13.39 19.70
C GLY A 104 37.13 -12.42 20.79
N TYR A 105 37.82 -12.40 21.95
CA TYR A 105 37.54 -11.43 23.01
C TYR A 105 37.83 -9.98 22.58
N LEU A 106 38.93 -9.73 21.86
CA LEU A 106 39.27 -8.39 21.37
C LEU A 106 38.30 -7.91 20.29
N ALA A 107 37.86 -8.79 19.39
CA ALA A 107 36.87 -8.48 18.37
C ALA A 107 35.51 -8.13 19.01
N HIS A 108 35.04 -8.95 19.95
CA HIS A 108 33.81 -8.69 20.69
C HIS A 108 33.89 -7.39 21.51
N HIS A 109 35.01 -7.15 22.19
CA HIS A 109 35.21 -5.91 22.95
C HIS A 109 35.28 -4.68 22.05
N HIS A 110 35.88 -4.80 20.85
CA HIS A 110 35.87 -3.74 19.86
C HIS A 110 34.46 -3.45 19.35
N GLU A 111 33.69 -4.48 19.04
CA GLU A 111 32.28 -4.37 18.62
C GLU A 111 31.42 -3.72 19.71
N MET A 112 31.62 -4.11 20.97
CA MET A 112 30.95 -3.49 22.12
C MET A 112 31.30 -2.01 22.28
N ILE A 113 32.55 -1.60 22.08
CA ILE A 113 32.93 -0.18 22.09
C ILE A 113 32.22 0.57 20.97
N VAL A 114 32.16 0.00 19.76
CA VAL A 114 31.52 0.63 18.59
C VAL A 114 30.01 0.80 18.84
N LEU A 115 29.34 -0.24 19.36
CA LEU A 115 27.92 -0.18 19.69
C LEU A 115 27.64 0.86 20.77
N THR A 116 28.43 0.88 21.86
CA THR A 116 28.28 1.87 22.93
C THR A 116 28.51 3.29 22.42
N ALA A 117 29.46 3.49 21.50
CA ALA A 117 29.71 4.81 20.90
C ALA A 117 28.55 5.26 20.00
N ILE A 118 27.95 4.36 19.22
CA ILE A 118 26.79 4.65 18.39
C ILE A 118 25.59 5.04 19.27
N GLU A 119 25.32 4.29 20.33
CA GLU A 119 24.26 4.59 21.29
C GLU A 119 24.47 5.96 21.96
N ASP A 120 25.69 6.27 22.37
CA ASP A 120 26.05 7.55 22.97
C ASP A 120 25.84 8.73 22.01
N VAL A 121 26.23 8.57 20.73
CA VAL A 121 26.01 9.59 19.70
C VAL A 121 24.51 9.76 19.42
N ASN A 122 23.76 8.66 19.36
CA ASN A 122 22.32 8.71 19.14
C ASN A 122 21.62 9.42 20.29
N ARG A 123 21.94 9.07 21.55
CA ARG A 123 21.42 9.74 22.75
C ARG A 123 21.69 11.24 22.73
N ARG A 124 22.95 11.65 22.49
CA ARG A 124 23.32 13.07 22.40
C ARG A 124 22.62 13.80 21.26
N THR A 125 22.38 13.12 20.13
CA THR A 125 21.68 13.71 18.99
C THR A 125 20.19 13.92 19.30
N VAL A 126 19.54 12.97 19.97
CA VAL A 126 18.15 13.11 20.42
C VAL A 126 18.01 14.25 21.42
N GLU A 127 18.90 14.34 22.41
CA GLU A 127 18.91 15.45 23.38
C GLU A 127 19.11 16.81 22.69
N ALA A 128 20.11 16.91 21.79
CA ALA A 128 20.39 18.16 21.08
C ALA A 128 19.26 18.58 20.13
N THR A 129 18.58 17.63 19.49
CA THR A 129 17.42 17.92 18.63
C THR A 129 16.22 18.37 19.45
N HIS A 130 15.97 17.75 20.61
CA HIS A 130 14.92 18.16 21.54
C HIS A 130 15.17 19.57 22.08
N ASP A 131 16.39 19.87 22.52
CA ASP A 131 16.75 21.21 23.01
C ASP A 131 16.64 22.28 21.92
N ARG A 132 16.95 21.93 20.67
CA ARG A 132 16.79 22.84 19.52
C ARG A 132 15.32 23.07 19.21
N MET A 133 14.49 22.03 19.28
CA MET A 133 13.04 22.14 19.07
C MET A 133 12.40 23.02 20.15
N ASN A 134 12.73 22.80 21.42
CA ASN A 134 12.22 23.61 22.54
C ASN A 134 12.63 25.09 22.39
N ARG A 135 13.87 25.36 21.99
CA ARG A 135 14.32 26.74 21.72
C ARG A 135 13.54 27.37 20.58
N ALA A 136 13.36 26.67 19.46
CA ALA A 136 12.58 27.17 18.33
C ALA A 136 11.11 27.45 18.71
N MET A 137 10.49 26.59 19.52
CA MET A 137 9.13 26.81 20.03
C MET A 137 9.03 28.05 20.91
N ILE A 138 10.03 28.31 21.76
CA ILE A 138 10.08 29.50 22.60
C ILE A 138 10.24 30.75 21.73
N ASP A 139 11.13 30.72 20.74
CA ASP A 139 11.34 31.83 19.81
C ASP A 139 10.06 32.15 19.01
N ASP A 140 9.39 31.12 18.47
CA ASP A 140 8.12 31.26 17.74
C ASP A 140 7.02 31.83 18.64
N PHE A 141 6.97 31.40 19.91
CA PHE A 141 6.02 31.93 20.88
C PHE A 141 6.29 33.40 21.21
N GLU A 142 7.56 33.79 21.38
CA GLU A 142 7.93 35.18 21.61
C GLU A 142 7.61 36.08 20.42
N ASP A 143 7.82 35.60 19.20
CA ASP A 143 7.48 36.32 17.98
C ASP A 143 5.96 36.45 17.80
N ALA A 144 5.20 35.39 18.09
CA ALA A 144 3.74 35.45 18.11
C ALA A 144 3.22 36.43 19.19
N LYS A 145 3.84 36.43 20.36
CA LYS A 145 3.51 37.37 21.45
C LYS A 145 3.82 38.82 21.06
N LYS A 146 4.94 39.09 20.39
CA LYS A 146 5.28 40.43 19.88
C LYS A 146 4.26 40.90 18.85
N ARG A 147 3.90 40.05 17.88
CA ARG A 147 2.85 40.36 16.89
C ARG A 147 1.52 40.69 17.56
N LEU A 148 1.12 39.90 18.55
CA LEU A 148 -0.13 40.14 19.29
C LEU A 148 -0.08 41.44 20.10
N LEU A 149 1.08 41.78 20.67
CA LEU A 149 1.29 43.05 21.38
C LEU A 149 1.33 44.25 20.43
N GLU A 150 1.83 44.09 19.20
CA GLU A 150 1.78 45.10 18.15
C GLU A 150 0.34 45.32 17.66
N ASP A 151 -0.43 44.24 17.48
CA ASP A 151 -1.85 44.29 17.09
C ASP A 151 -2.73 44.91 18.20
N LEU A 152 -2.47 44.58 19.48
CA LEU A 152 -3.14 45.22 20.62
C LEU A 152 -2.63 46.65 20.87
N GLY A 153 -1.37 46.94 20.55
CA GLY A 153 -0.77 48.27 20.66
C GLY A 153 -1.28 49.24 19.61
N GLY A 154 -1.63 48.75 18.42
CA GLY A 154 -2.31 49.48 17.35
C GLY A 154 -3.76 49.85 17.68
N ALA A 155 -4.38 49.20 18.68
CA ALA A 155 -5.74 49.48 19.12
C ALA A 155 -5.89 50.76 19.97
N LYS A 156 -4.83 51.58 20.14
CA LYS A 156 -4.94 52.91 20.77
C LYS A 156 -5.66 53.97 19.91
N GLN A 157 -6.02 53.65 18.66
CA GLN A 157 -6.71 54.58 17.76
C GLN A 157 -8.23 54.40 17.67
N LEU A 158 -8.82 53.45 18.40
CA LEU A 158 -10.28 53.32 18.52
C LEU A 158 -10.66 53.25 20.00
N GLY A 159 -11.13 54.39 20.51
CA GLY A 159 -11.35 54.68 21.93
C GLY A 159 -12.27 53.68 22.64
N ILE A 160 -11.68 52.69 23.30
CA ILE A 160 -12.34 51.87 24.31
C ILE A 160 -11.82 52.28 25.69
N ARG A 161 -12.78 52.71 26.50
CA ARG A 161 -12.68 53.37 27.80
C ARG A 161 -11.99 52.48 28.85
N ASN A 162 -10.94 53.00 29.49
CA ASN A 162 -10.20 52.38 30.59
C ASN A 162 -11.06 52.15 31.84
N TYR A 163 -10.91 51.00 32.50
CA TYR A 163 -11.18 50.82 33.92
C TYR A 163 -9.92 51.12 34.75
N PRO A 164 -10.04 51.73 35.95
CA PRO A 164 -8.91 52.30 36.66
C PRO A 164 -8.11 51.23 37.42
N ARG A 165 -6.79 51.22 37.23
CA ARG A 165 -5.86 50.49 38.10
C ARG A 165 -5.40 51.43 39.21
N VAL A 166 -5.64 51.02 40.45
CA VAL A 166 -5.17 51.67 41.68
C VAL A 166 -3.64 51.71 41.68
N LEU A 167 -3.09 52.90 41.92
CA LEU A 167 -1.67 53.16 42.18
C LEU A 167 -1.39 52.94 43.67
N GLU A 168 -0.30 52.25 43.98
CA GLU A 168 0.59 52.48 45.13
C GLU A 168 2.02 51.99 44.72
N PRO A 169 3.09 52.52 45.32
CA PRO A 169 4.26 52.99 44.58
C PRO A 169 5.51 52.08 44.58
N ASP A 170 6.36 52.38 43.59
CA ASP A 170 7.79 52.13 43.36
C ASP A 170 8.61 51.46 44.49
N GLU A 171 9.29 50.35 44.14
CA GLU A 171 10.68 50.11 44.56
C GLU A 171 11.38 49.15 43.58
N ALA A 172 12.64 49.47 43.30
CA ALA A 172 13.41 49.09 42.12
C ALA A 172 13.87 47.62 42.07
N ALA A 173 13.68 46.97 40.92
CA ALA A 173 14.53 45.86 40.46
C ALA A 173 14.52 45.80 38.92
N GLY A 174 15.64 46.20 38.31
CA GLY A 174 15.84 46.23 36.86
C GLY A 174 15.89 44.84 36.24
N SER A 175 15.26 44.72 35.06
CA SER A 175 15.29 43.55 34.19
C SER A 175 16.64 43.43 33.48
N ILE A 176 17.35 42.32 33.67
CA ILE A 176 18.74 42.07 33.22
C ILE A 176 18.80 41.28 31.89
N PHE A 177 17.69 40.88 31.27
CA PHE A 177 17.72 39.95 30.12
C PHE A 177 17.61 40.57 28.72
N ALA A 178 17.75 41.89 28.59
CA ALA A 178 17.57 42.58 27.30
C ALA A 178 18.83 43.30 26.79
N SER A 179 19.99 42.63 26.73
CA SER A 179 21.17 43.18 26.01
C SER A 179 22.27 42.15 25.71
N ALA A 180 22.03 41.14 24.85
CA ALA A 180 23.14 40.27 24.43
C ALA A 180 23.02 39.57 23.05
N ALA A 181 22.05 39.89 22.18
CA ALA A 181 21.86 39.14 20.93
C ALA A 181 21.81 40.01 19.66
N ARG A 182 22.59 41.10 19.60
CA ARG A 182 22.66 41.91 18.35
C ARG A 182 24.06 42.38 17.92
N GLU A 183 25.13 41.80 18.44
CA GLU A 183 26.48 42.20 18.01
C GLU A 183 27.42 41.00 17.82
N LYS A 184 27.55 40.57 16.56
CA LYS A 184 28.75 40.07 15.88
C LYS A 184 28.36 39.13 14.73
N ARG A 185 27.99 39.75 13.61
CA ARG A 185 28.27 39.21 12.28
C ARG A 185 29.56 39.89 11.81
N GLN A 186 30.50 39.07 11.31
CA GLN A 186 31.73 39.38 10.56
C GLN A 186 33.09 39.23 11.29
N ALA A 187 33.88 38.32 10.69
CA ALA A 187 35.34 38.20 10.64
C ALA A 187 36.09 37.58 11.84
N LEU A 188 36.70 36.40 11.67
CA LEU A 188 38.10 36.26 11.22
C LEU A 188 38.52 34.77 11.03
N GLU A 189 39.41 34.59 10.05
CA GLU A 189 40.14 33.42 9.53
C GLU A 189 40.94 32.56 10.54
N PRO A 190 41.49 31.40 10.10
CA PRO A 190 42.86 31.03 10.46
C PRO A 190 43.73 30.69 9.24
N ALA A 191 44.84 31.42 9.08
CA ALA A 191 46.00 31.13 8.24
C ALA A 191 47.24 31.36 9.12
N SER A 192 48.37 30.64 9.14
CA SER A 192 49.03 29.51 8.43
C SER A 192 50.04 28.94 9.48
N GLY A 193 50.77 27.83 9.39
CA GLY A 193 51.14 26.88 8.34
C GLY A 193 52.47 26.22 8.77
N LEU A 194 52.66 24.95 8.45
CA LEU A 194 53.98 24.31 8.28
C LEU A 194 53.79 23.27 7.17
N GLY A 195 54.52 23.44 6.07
CA GLY A 195 54.32 22.69 4.82
C GLY A 195 55.35 21.60 4.57
N LEU A 196 55.02 20.72 3.63
CA LEU A 196 55.94 20.20 2.62
C LEU A 196 55.15 19.69 1.40
N SER A 197 55.74 19.96 0.24
CA SER A 197 55.23 20.02 -1.13
C SER A 197 54.83 18.69 -1.78
N GLY A 198 53.95 18.73 -2.80
CA GLY A 198 53.92 17.69 -3.84
C GLY A 198 52.66 17.54 -4.71
N ALA A 199 52.58 18.33 -5.78
CA ALA A 199 51.91 18.07 -7.07
C ALA A 199 50.36 18.06 -7.21
N SER A 200 49.92 18.87 -8.18
CA SER A 200 48.55 19.07 -8.65
C SER A 200 47.97 17.88 -9.43
N PHE A 201 46.68 17.60 -9.23
CA PHE A 201 45.82 17.02 -10.28
C PHE A 201 44.40 17.60 -10.16
N ALA A 202 43.92 18.16 -11.26
CA ALA A 202 42.55 18.62 -11.42
C ALA A 202 41.63 17.41 -11.66
N GLY A 203 40.53 17.34 -10.93
CA GLY A 203 39.48 16.34 -11.12
C GLY A 203 38.72 16.11 -9.82
N GLN A 204 37.56 16.77 -9.66
CA GLN A 204 36.58 16.34 -8.66
C GLN A 204 35.87 15.09 -9.16
N PRO A 205 35.92 13.96 -8.42
CA PRO A 205 34.96 12.89 -8.54
C PRO A 205 33.82 13.13 -7.54
N ARG A 206 32.62 13.21 -8.11
CA ARG A 206 31.36 12.75 -7.52
C ARG A 206 31.55 11.31 -7.02
N PHE A 207 31.20 10.99 -5.76
CA PHE A 207 30.41 9.81 -5.32
C PHE A 207 30.36 9.66 -3.77
N GLN A 208 29.11 9.48 -3.29
CA GLN A 208 28.57 8.58 -2.24
C GLN A 208 29.36 8.14 -1.00
N SER A 209 28.67 8.19 0.15
CA SER A 209 28.65 7.12 1.18
C SER A 209 27.42 7.37 2.10
N SER A 210 26.33 6.61 1.95
CA SER A 210 26.00 5.40 2.74
C SER A 210 25.57 5.71 4.19
N SER A 211 24.26 5.71 4.43
CA SER A 211 23.69 5.45 5.76
C SER A 211 22.95 4.12 5.73
N SER A 212 23.62 3.11 6.28
CA SER A 212 23.06 1.89 6.83
C SER A 212 22.13 2.26 8.00
N ALA A 213 20.84 1.92 7.89
CA ALA A 213 19.91 2.01 9.00
C ALA A 213 19.69 0.61 9.59
N LEU A 214 20.49 0.28 10.60
CA LEU A 214 20.18 -0.77 11.56
C LEU A 214 19.06 -0.27 12.47
N GLY A 215 18.08 -1.14 12.73
CA GLY A 215 16.83 -0.79 13.39
C GLY A 215 16.99 -0.25 14.80
N THR A 216 16.24 0.81 15.10
CA THR A 216 15.76 1.09 16.44
C THR A 216 14.25 1.28 16.35
N GLN A 217 13.52 0.36 16.98
CA GLN A 217 12.07 0.44 17.16
C GLN A 217 11.78 1.67 18.04
N SER A 218 11.24 2.73 17.44
CA SER A 218 10.74 3.88 18.20
C SER A 218 9.34 3.56 18.71
N LEU A 219 9.25 3.28 20.01
CA LEU A 219 7.99 3.32 20.74
C LEU A 219 7.54 4.79 20.90
N HIS A 220 6.45 5.13 20.22
CA HIS A 220 5.40 6.06 20.65
C HIS A 220 5.79 7.48 21.10
N MET A 221 5.59 8.48 20.22
CA MET A 221 4.96 9.79 20.52
C MET A 221 4.97 10.71 19.28
N SER A 222 4.00 10.54 18.40
CA SER A 222 3.70 11.52 17.34
C SER A 222 2.20 11.73 17.16
N GLN A 223 1.47 11.77 18.27
CA GLN A 223 0.05 12.12 18.32
C GLN A 223 -0.14 13.58 18.74
N LEU A 224 0.60 14.48 18.09
CA LEU A 224 0.39 15.93 18.10
C LEU A 224 0.82 16.55 16.74
N GLN A 225 0.71 15.79 15.64
CA GLN A 225 0.86 16.33 14.29
C GLN A 225 -0.52 16.75 13.77
N VAL A 226 -0.82 18.04 13.76
CA VAL A 226 -1.74 18.72 12.81
C VAL A 226 -2.93 17.86 12.35
N GLU A 227 -3.72 17.29 13.28
CA GLU A 227 -4.73 16.24 12.98
C GLU A 227 -5.94 16.71 12.15
N ASN A 228 -5.89 17.88 11.51
CA ASN A 228 -7.02 18.43 10.77
C ASN A 228 -6.75 18.76 9.30
N ALA A 229 -5.51 18.71 8.80
CA ALA A 229 -5.20 19.12 7.43
C ALA A 229 -4.93 17.91 6.50
N MET A 230 -5.43 17.97 5.26
CA MET A 230 -5.15 16.95 4.25
C MET A 230 -3.64 16.80 3.99
N THR A 231 -3.17 15.56 3.90
CA THR A 231 -1.79 15.25 3.50
C THR A 231 -1.55 15.59 2.03
N GLU A 232 -0.28 15.71 1.63
CA GLU A 232 0.06 15.96 0.21
C GLU A 232 -0.42 14.83 -0.71
N GLU A 233 -0.38 13.56 -0.27
CA GLU A 233 -0.95 12.44 -1.02
C GLU A 233 -2.45 12.63 -1.23
N MET A 234 -3.19 12.99 -0.17
CA MET A 234 -4.64 13.26 -0.25
C MET A 234 -4.96 14.40 -1.21
N LYS A 235 -4.16 15.47 -1.24
CA LYS A 235 -4.36 16.61 -2.16
C LYS A 235 -4.17 16.22 -3.63
N GLN A 236 -3.18 15.39 -3.93
CA GLN A 236 -2.96 14.91 -5.30
C GLN A 236 -4.13 14.04 -5.78
N TYR A 237 -4.63 13.13 -4.95
CA TYR A 237 -5.82 12.35 -5.27
C TYR A 237 -7.06 13.23 -5.41
N TYR A 238 -7.23 14.21 -4.52
CA TYR A 238 -8.33 15.17 -4.59
C TYR A 238 -8.32 16.00 -5.88
N SER A 239 -7.17 16.38 -6.43
CA SER A 239 -7.14 17.12 -7.69
C SER A 239 -7.84 16.37 -8.83
N VAL A 240 -7.79 15.03 -8.83
CA VAL A 240 -8.48 14.19 -9.81
C VAL A 240 -9.99 14.19 -9.55
N ILE A 241 -10.42 14.13 -8.29
CA ILE A 241 -11.85 14.20 -7.93
C ILE A 241 -12.45 15.57 -8.28
N LYS A 242 -11.69 16.65 -8.05
CA LYS A 242 -12.10 18.00 -8.44
C LYS A 242 -12.26 18.12 -9.96
N GLU A 243 -11.33 17.56 -10.72
CA GLU A 243 -11.42 17.52 -12.19
C GLU A 243 -12.62 16.69 -12.66
N LEU A 244 -12.87 15.54 -12.03
CA LEU A 244 -14.05 14.70 -12.27
C LEU A 244 -15.35 15.51 -12.09
N ASN A 245 -15.55 16.15 -10.93
CA ASN A 245 -16.75 16.93 -10.65
C ASN A 245 -16.91 18.13 -11.60
N SER A 246 -15.79 18.76 -11.99
CA SER A 246 -15.78 19.85 -12.97
C SER A 246 -16.18 19.37 -14.38
N SER A 247 -15.81 18.15 -14.74
CA SER A 247 -16.09 17.54 -16.06
C SER A 247 -17.51 16.97 -16.20
N ARG A 248 -18.24 16.81 -15.09
CA ARG A 248 -19.65 16.39 -15.10
C ARG A 248 -20.51 17.50 -15.69
N VAL A 249 -21.32 17.17 -16.70
CA VAL A 249 -22.25 18.10 -17.33
C VAL A 249 -23.66 17.55 -17.16
N PRO A 250 -24.65 18.38 -16.77
CA PRO A 250 -26.03 17.94 -16.63
C PRO A 250 -26.54 17.22 -17.88
N ASN A 251 -27.33 16.16 -17.66
CA ASN A 251 -27.96 15.35 -18.70
C ASN A 251 -27.00 14.64 -19.68
N THR A 252 -25.70 14.60 -19.40
CA THR A 252 -24.70 13.92 -20.25
C THR A 252 -23.88 12.94 -19.43
N ARG A 253 -23.70 11.71 -19.91
CA ARG A 253 -22.79 10.76 -19.27
C ARG A 253 -21.35 11.25 -19.41
N CYS A 254 -20.68 11.45 -18.28
CA CYS A 254 -19.31 11.91 -18.26
C CYS A 254 -18.39 10.87 -18.95
N GLN A 255 -17.51 11.31 -19.85
CA GLN A 255 -16.50 10.47 -20.52
C GLN A 255 -15.11 10.67 -19.90
N PHE A 256 -15.06 10.91 -18.59
CA PHE A 256 -13.83 11.16 -17.87
C PHE A 256 -13.15 9.82 -17.53
N GLU A 257 -11.93 9.62 -18.03
CA GLU A 257 -11.15 8.40 -17.76
C GLU A 257 -10.53 8.43 -16.36
N LEU A 258 -11.36 8.29 -15.34
CA LEU A 258 -11.00 8.43 -13.93
C LEU A 258 -9.81 7.54 -13.53
N ALA A 259 -9.85 6.25 -13.90
CA ALA A 259 -8.78 5.31 -13.60
C ALA A 259 -7.43 5.69 -14.27
N ARG A 260 -7.46 6.33 -15.45
CA ARG A 260 -6.24 6.79 -16.13
C ARG A 260 -5.63 8.02 -15.46
N HIS A 261 -6.45 8.91 -14.92
CA HIS A 261 -5.96 10.08 -14.17
C HIS A 261 -5.28 9.64 -12.86
N PHE A 262 -5.88 8.72 -12.10
CA PHE A 262 -5.23 8.16 -10.91
C PHE A 262 -3.93 7.41 -11.24
N GLN A 263 -3.90 6.66 -12.36
CA GLN A 263 -2.67 6.03 -12.83
C GLN A 263 -1.57 7.07 -13.10
N ARG A 264 -1.88 8.21 -13.74
CA ARG A 264 -0.90 9.27 -14.02
C ARG A 264 -0.35 9.87 -12.73
N VAL A 265 -1.21 10.18 -11.76
CA VAL A 265 -0.79 10.69 -10.43
C VAL A 265 0.15 9.71 -9.75
N CYS A 266 -0.19 8.41 -9.73
CA CYS A 266 0.69 7.41 -9.15
C CYS A 266 2.02 7.31 -9.91
N SER A 267 1.98 7.36 -11.24
CA SER A 267 3.18 7.28 -12.09
C SER A 267 4.15 8.44 -11.84
N SER A 268 3.65 9.65 -11.57
CA SER A 268 4.51 10.81 -11.25
C SER A 268 5.20 10.70 -9.89
N ASN A 269 4.63 9.94 -8.96
CA ASN A 269 5.18 9.77 -7.61
C ASN A 269 6.10 8.54 -7.47
N VAL A 270 6.11 7.63 -8.46
CA VAL A 270 7.04 6.50 -8.45
C VAL A 270 8.45 7.01 -8.71
N SER A 271 9.29 6.95 -7.68
CA SER A 271 10.71 7.24 -7.82
C SER A 271 11.42 6.08 -8.50
N VAL A 272 12.24 6.38 -9.51
CA VAL A 272 13.10 5.40 -10.20
C VAL A 272 14.16 4.82 -9.24
N SER A 273 14.45 5.48 -8.11
CA SER A 273 15.49 5.08 -7.16
C SER A 273 15.05 4.10 -6.06
N VAL A 274 13.73 3.89 -5.86
CA VAL A 274 13.20 3.05 -4.77
C VAL A 274 12.27 1.99 -5.35
N THR A 275 12.79 0.77 -5.51
CA THR A 275 12.00 -0.40 -5.93
C THR A 275 11.14 -0.92 -4.78
N GLY A 276 9.90 -1.30 -5.06
CA GLY A 276 8.98 -1.87 -4.06
C GLY A 276 8.29 -0.84 -3.17
N SER A 277 8.14 0.40 -3.65
CA SER A 277 7.41 1.45 -2.92
C SER A 277 5.89 1.24 -2.94
N LYS A 278 5.18 1.85 -1.98
CA LYS A 278 3.69 1.92 -1.95
C LYS A 278 3.14 2.35 -3.31
N TRP A 279 3.70 3.42 -3.86
CA TRP A 279 3.27 4.00 -5.12
C TRP A 279 3.42 3.04 -6.29
N GLU A 280 4.46 2.22 -6.32
CA GLU A 280 4.65 1.21 -7.36
C GLU A 280 3.57 0.12 -7.27
N ALA A 281 3.25 -0.36 -6.07
CA ALA A 281 2.21 -1.36 -5.86
C ALA A 281 0.80 -0.82 -6.19
N VAL A 282 0.49 0.41 -5.78
CA VAL A 282 -0.78 1.08 -6.12
C VAL A 282 -0.87 1.38 -7.62
N LEU A 283 0.24 1.77 -8.25
CA LEU A 283 0.31 1.99 -9.70
C LEU A 283 -0.01 0.70 -10.47
N LYS A 284 0.53 -0.45 -10.04
CA LYS A 284 0.21 -1.76 -10.63
C LYS A 284 -1.29 -2.05 -10.59
N CYS A 285 -1.93 -1.78 -9.44
CA CYS A 285 -3.38 -1.95 -9.29
C CYS A 285 -4.18 -1.04 -10.24
N TRP A 286 -3.78 0.22 -10.43
CA TRP A 286 -4.43 1.12 -11.38
C TRP A 286 -4.22 0.71 -12.85
N GLN A 287 -3.01 0.24 -13.19
CA GLN A 287 -2.73 -0.31 -14.53
C GLN A 287 -3.57 -1.54 -14.83
N LEU A 288 -3.73 -2.44 -13.85
CA LEU A 288 -4.61 -3.60 -13.94
C LEU A 288 -6.06 -3.18 -14.22
N VAL A 289 -6.61 -2.28 -13.39
CA VAL A 289 -7.98 -1.77 -13.57
C VAL A 289 -8.17 -1.14 -14.95
N ASN A 290 -7.23 -0.33 -15.44
CA ASN A 290 -7.31 0.26 -16.78
C ASN A 290 -7.33 -0.80 -17.90
N ASN A 291 -6.47 -1.82 -17.82
CA ASN A 291 -6.47 -2.90 -18.82
C ASN A 291 -7.75 -3.73 -18.76
N MET A 292 -8.29 -3.99 -17.56
CA MET A 292 -9.58 -4.66 -17.39
C MET A 292 -10.72 -3.85 -18.00
N LEU A 293 -10.83 -2.56 -17.67
CA LEU A 293 -11.88 -1.66 -18.17
C LEU A 293 -11.90 -1.55 -19.71
N VAL A 294 -10.72 -1.42 -20.33
CA VAL A 294 -10.59 -1.44 -21.79
C VAL A 294 -10.89 -2.84 -22.35
N GLY A 295 -10.55 -3.90 -21.62
CA GLY A 295 -10.58 -5.30 -22.09
C GLY A 295 -9.40 -5.60 -23.00
N GLY A 296 -8.24 -5.01 -22.71
CA GLY A 296 -7.13 -4.93 -23.65
C GLY A 296 -5.91 -4.22 -23.07
N ASP A 297 -4.96 -3.90 -23.94
CA ASP A 297 -3.81 -3.08 -23.58
C ASP A 297 -4.21 -1.60 -23.56
N ALA A 298 -4.39 -1.05 -22.36
CA ALA A 298 -4.78 0.34 -22.17
C ALA A 298 -3.67 1.35 -22.52
N THR A 299 -2.43 0.90 -22.76
CA THR A 299 -1.34 1.79 -23.17
C THR A 299 -1.48 2.27 -24.61
N LYS A 300 -2.28 1.57 -25.43
CA LYS A 300 -2.46 1.91 -26.85
C LYS A 300 -3.22 3.24 -27.01
N PRO A 301 -2.82 4.10 -27.97
CA PRO A 301 -3.42 5.43 -28.15
C PRO A 301 -4.89 5.39 -28.59
N ASN A 302 -5.34 4.27 -29.19
CA ASN A 302 -6.72 4.05 -29.60
C ASN A 302 -7.57 3.41 -28.47
N ALA A 303 -7.12 3.47 -27.21
CA ALA A 303 -7.91 2.98 -26.10
C ALA A 303 -9.25 3.75 -26.04
N MET A 304 -10.33 2.99 -25.87
CA MET A 304 -11.69 3.51 -25.93
C MET A 304 -12.01 4.32 -24.68
N LYS A 305 -12.61 5.50 -24.86
CA LYS A 305 -13.12 6.32 -23.77
C LYS A 305 -14.39 5.70 -23.23
N LEU A 306 -14.40 5.39 -21.93
CA LEU A 306 -15.54 4.78 -21.25
C LEU A 306 -16.44 5.87 -20.67
N ALA A 307 -17.74 5.62 -20.70
CA ALA A 307 -18.72 6.54 -20.13
C ALA A 307 -19.08 6.16 -18.69
N GLU A 308 -19.59 7.13 -17.94
CA GLU A 308 -20.14 6.91 -16.60
C GLU A 308 -21.24 5.83 -16.63
N ARG A 309 -21.16 4.91 -15.67
CA ARG A 309 -22.04 3.75 -15.45
C ARG A 309 -22.22 2.86 -16.69
N GLU A 310 -21.19 2.76 -17.55
CA GLU A 310 -21.25 1.94 -18.76
C GLU A 310 -21.60 0.47 -18.50
N PHE A 311 -21.11 -0.10 -17.39
CA PHE A 311 -21.29 -1.53 -17.08
C PHE A 311 -22.48 -1.82 -16.16
N ALA A 312 -23.11 -0.79 -15.59
CA ALA A 312 -24.20 -0.95 -14.62
C ALA A 312 -25.38 -1.76 -15.21
N ALA A 313 -25.78 -1.43 -16.44
CA ALA A 313 -26.91 -2.09 -17.10
C ALA A 313 -26.66 -3.59 -17.36
N VAL A 314 -25.42 -3.98 -17.66
CA VAL A 314 -25.06 -5.40 -17.87
C VAL A 314 -24.97 -6.15 -16.55
N ARG A 315 -24.49 -5.49 -15.48
CA ARG A 315 -24.41 -6.06 -14.15
C ARG A 315 -25.80 -6.34 -13.56
N GLU A 316 -26.66 -5.31 -13.60
CA GLU A 316 -28.04 -5.31 -13.05
C GLU A 316 -29.04 -6.06 -13.95
N GLY A 317 -28.71 -6.28 -15.22
CA GLY A 317 -29.57 -6.99 -16.16
C GLY A 317 -29.68 -8.50 -15.87
N ASN A 318 -30.76 -9.12 -16.34
CA ASN A 318 -30.98 -10.56 -16.17
C ASN A 318 -30.28 -11.43 -17.23
N ASP A 319 -29.60 -10.84 -18.21
CA ASP A 319 -28.95 -11.56 -19.30
C ASP A 319 -27.57 -12.10 -18.87
N ASP A 320 -27.57 -13.38 -18.47
CA ASP A 320 -26.37 -14.07 -18.00
C ASP A 320 -25.30 -14.24 -19.09
N THR A 321 -25.69 -14.20 -20.37
CA THR A 321 -24.75 -14.29 -21.49
C THR A 321 -23.91 -13.02 -21.62
N GLN A 322 -24.54 -11.85 -21.46
CA GLN A 322 -23.85 -10.55 -21.47
C GLN A 322 -22.95 -10.40 -20.25
N ARG A 323 -23.39 -10.87 -19.08
CA ARG A 323 -22.56 -10.90 -17.86
C ARG A 323 -21.33 -11.77 -18.04
N THR A 324 -21.49 -12.99 -18.57
CA THR A 324 -20.37 -13.91 -18.83
C THR A 324 -19.40 -13.33 -19.85
N LEU A 325 -19.92 -12.67 -20.90
CA LEU A 325 -19.11 -11.98 -21.89
C LEU A 325 -18.27 -10.85 -21.28
N LEU A 326 -18.89 -10.07 -20.39
CA LEU A 326 -18.22 -8.98 -19.67
C LEU A 326 -17.13 -9.52 -18.73
N GLN A 327 -17.44 -10.58 -17.97
CA GLN A 327 -16.46 -11.26 -17.11
C GLN A 327 -15.27 -11.78 -17.90
N HIS A 328 -15.51 -12.37 -19.07
CA HIS A 328 -14.42 -12.80 -19.95
C HIS A 328 -13.58 -11.60 -20.42
N ARG A 329 -14.21 -10.48 -20.81
CA ARG A 329 -13.50 -9.27 -21.23
C ARG A 329 -12.55 -8.76 -20.15
N PHE A 330 -13.02 -8.73 -18.90
CA PHE A 330 -12.19 -8.32 -17.76
C PHE A 330 -11.07 -9.32 -17.48
N ALA A 331 -11.34 -10.62 -17.54
CA ALA A 331 -10.32 -11.65 -17.40
C ALA A 331 -9.24 -11.55 -18.49
N PHE A 332 -9.62 -11.22 -19.72
CA PHE A 332 -8.70 -10.99 -20.83
C PHE A 332 -7.84 -9.72 -20.62
N GLY A 333 -8.44 -8.63 -20.13
CA GLY A 333 -7.69 -7.42 -19.74
C GLY A 333 -6.66 -7.70 -18.63
N ALA A 334 -7.05 -8.46 -17.60
CA ALA A 334 -6.13 -8.92 -16.56
C ALA A 334 -5.01 -9.82 -17.11
N ARG A 335 -5.32 -10.70 -18.07
CA ARG A 335 -4.32 -11.53 -18.75
C ARG A 335 -3.28 -10.68 -19.48
N ILE A 336 -3.73 -9.67 -20.24
CA ILE A 336 -2.84 -8.74 -20.97
C ILE A 336 -1.98 -7.94 -19.99
N PHE A 337 -2.54 -7.51 -18.85
CA PHE A 337 -1.77 -6.87 -17.79
C PHE A 337 -0.60 -7.75 -17.32
N LEU A 338 -0.87 -9.01 -16.95
CA LEU A 338 0.18 -9.94 -16.51
C LEU A 338 1.20 -10.25 -17.62
N GLU A 339 0.76 -10.35 -18.88
CA GLU A 339 1.65 -10.51 -20.04
C GLU A 339 2.61 -9.31 -20.20
N ASN A 340 2.07 -8.08 -20.11
CA ASN A 340 2.84 -6.84 -20.22
C ASN A 340 3.77 -6.62 -19.03
N GLN A 341 3.35 -6.98 -17.82
CA GLN A 341 4.16 -6.94 -16.61
C GLN A 341 5.39 -7.84 -16.77
N PHE A 342 5.18 -9.09 -17.18
CA PHE A 342 6.29 -10.03 -17.43
C PHE A 342 7.17 -9.60 -18.60
N ARG A 343 6.59 -9.07 -19.67
CA ARG A 343 7.36 -8.52 -20.80
C ARG A 343 8.27 -7.38 -20.37
N SER A 344 7.81 -6.53 -19.46
CA SER A 344 8.62 -5.43 -18.91
C SER A 344 9.74 -5.97 -18.04
N PHE A 345 9.45 -6.95 -17.18
CA PHE A 345 10.45 -7.67 -16.38
C PHE A 345 11.55 -8.32 -17.24
N VAL A 346 11.19 -8.98 -18.34
CA VAL A 346 12.15 -9.58 -19.28
C VAL A 346 13.06 -8.52 -19.89
N LYS A 347 12.49 -7.40 -20.36
CA LYS A 347 13.26 -6.29 -20.92
C LYS A 347 14.22 -5.68 -19.90
N GLU A 348 13.74 -5.42 -18.69
CA GLU A 348 14.56 -4.88 -17.61
C GLU A 348 15.71 -5.82 -17.23
N THR A 349 15.43 -7.12 -17.14
CA THR A 349 16.46 -8.14 -16.86
C THR A 349 17.54 -8.17 -17.94
N VAL A 350 17.14 -8.11 -19.21
CA VAL A 350 18.07 -8.06 -20.34
C VAL A 350 18.93 -6.79 -20.32
N GLN A 351 18.33 -5.65 -20.01
CA GLN A 351 19.05 -4.37 -19.90
C GLN A 351 20.01 -4.33 -18.71
N LYS A 352 19.54 -4.73 -17.52
CA LYS A 352 20.33 -4.76 -16.28
C LYS A 352 21.56 -5.64 -16.40
N ASN A 353 21.44 -6.77 -17.10
CA ASN A 353 22.52 -7.73 -17.28
C ASN A 353 23.30 -7.54 -18.60
N ASN A 354 23.03 -6.46 -19.35
CA ASN A 354 23.67 -6.14 -20.64
C ASN A 354 23.73 -7.34 -21.61
N LEU A 355 22.65 -8.11 -21.71
CA LEU A 355 22.64 -9.34 -22.50
C LEU A 355 22.61 -9.03 -24.00
N ALA A 356 23.44 -9.72 -24.78
CA ALA A 356 23.47 -9.57 -26.23
C ALA A 356 22.20 -10.14 -26.87
N THR A 357 21.32 -9.27 -27.36
CA THR A 357 20.12 -9.65 -28.11
C THR A 357 20.39 -9.98 -29.58
N GLY A 358 21.64 -9.84 -30.06
CA GLY A 358 22.00 -10.09 -31.45
C GLY A 358 21.59 -8.93 -32.36
N GLY A 359 20.97 -9.24 -33.51
CA GLY A 359 20.57 -8.27 -34.56
C GLY A 359 19.51 -7.24 -34.13
N ILE A 360 18.51 -6.98 -34.98
CA ILE A 360 17.46 -6.01 -34.65
C ILE A 360 16.71 -6.49 -33.38
N PRO A 361 16.60 -5.67 -32.32
CA PRO A 361 16.01 -6.06 -31.05
C PRO A 361 14.49 -6.27 -31.21
N ASP A 362 14.12 -7.50 -31.54
CA ASP A 362 12.74 -7.98 -31.59
C ASP A 362 12.40 -8.77 -30.30
N LEU A 363 11.12 -8.99 -30.02
CA LEU A 363 10.63 -9.72 -28.86
C LEU A 363 11.27 -11.10 -28.75
N VAL A 364 11.33 -11.84 -29.85
CA VAL A 364 11.93 -13.18 -29.91
C VAL A 364 13.43 -13.14 -29.58
N SER A 365 14.15 -12.14 -30.10
CA SER A 365 15.59 -11.97 -29.84
C SER A 365 15.87 -11.65 -28.37
N THR A 366 15.01 -10.82 -27.76
CA THR A 366 15.05 -10.47 -26.34
C THR A 366 14.79 -11.69 -25.47
N ILE A 367 13.78 -12.48 -25.82
CA ILE A 367 13.44 -13.72 -25.10
C ILE A 367 14.55 -14.75 -25.24
N ARG A 368 15.15 -14.90 -26.42
CA ARG A 368 16.28 -15.82 -26.61
C ARG A 368 17.46 -15.42 -25.72
N ALA A 369 17.78 -14.13 -25.60
CA ALA A 369 18.80 -13.65 -24.66
C ALA A 369 18.42 -13.94 -23.19
N PHE A 370 17.15 -13.73 -22.83
CA PHE A 370 16.63 -14.01 -21.50
C PHE A 370 16.70 -15.51 -21.13
N VAL A 371 16.29 -16.41 -22.03
CA VAL A 371 16.38 -17.87 -21.83
C VAL A 371 17.82 -18.32 -21.64
N LYS A 372 18.75 -17.81 -22.48
CA LYS A 372 20.19 -18.07 -22.33
C LYS A 372 20.70 -17.64 -20.96
N HIS A 373 20.27 -16.48 -20.46
CA HIS A 373 20.64 -16.01 -19.13
C HIS A 373 20.05 -16.88 -18.00
N LEU A 374 18.78 -17.29 -18.09
CA LEU A 374 18.17 -18.20 -17.13
C LEU A 374 18.90 -19.54 -17.08
N HIS A 375 19.32 -20.06 -18.23
CA HIS A 375 20.06 -21.32 -18.31
C HIS A 375 21.46 -21.16 -17.70
N SER A 376 22.21 -20.12 -18.06
CA SER A 376 23.53 -19.83 -17.47
C SER A 376 23.47 -19.63 -15.94
N SER A 377 22.41 -19.00 -15.43
CA SER A 377 22.20 -18.80 -14.00
C SER A 377 21.94 -20.12 -13.25
N ARG A 378 21.13 -21.03 -13.82
CA ARG A 378 20.91 -22.38 -13.26
C ARG A 378 22.15 -23.28 -13.38
N TYR A 379 22.95 -23.10 -14.43
CA TYR A 379 24.21 -23.81 -14.64
C TYR A 379 25.23 -23.56 -13.53
N ALA A 380 25.30 -22.32 -13.03
CA ALA A 380 26.15 -21.96 -11.90
C ALA A 380 25.75 -22.65 -10.59
N ALA A 381 24.48 -23.05 -10.45
CA ALA A 381 23.95 -23.68 -9.23
C ALA A 381 24.08 -25.22 -9.21
N ASN A 382 24.00 -25.91 -10.38
CA ASN A 382 23.81 -27.37 -10.42
C ASN A 382 24.92 -28.19 -11.10
N GLY A 383 26.02 -27.59 -11.56
CA GLY A 383 27.28 -28.30 -11.87
C GLY A 383 27.27 -29.45 -12.90
N SER A 384 26.17 -29.74 -13.60
CA SER A 384 26.06 -30.85 -14.55
C SER A 384 25.85 -30.35 -15.98
N GLY A 385 26.87 -30.57 -16.83
CA GLY A 385 26.96 -30.16 -18.22
C GLY A 385 26.11 -30.97 -19.19
N SER A 386 25.19 -30.32 -19.89
CA SER A 386 24.68 -30.76 -21.20
C SER A 386 24.50 -29.56 -22.12
N ASN A 387 25.47 -29.34 -23.02
CA ASN A 387 25.56 -28.23 -23.97
C ASN A 387 24.40 -28.13 -24.99
N THR A 388 23.32 -28.91 -24.85
CA THR A 388 22.25 -29.07 -25.84
C THR A 388 21.04 -28.15 -25.67
N ASP A 389 20.94 -27.36 -24.59
CA ASP A 389 19.69 -26.64 -24.24
C ASP A 389 19.75 -25.11 -24.38
N VAL A 390 20.79 -24.56 -24.99
CA VAL A 390 21.00 -23.09 -25.13
C VAL A 390 19.99 -22.44 -26.10
N ASP A 391 19.35 -23.24 -26.96
CA ASP A 391 18.31 -22.82 -27.90
C ASP A 391 17.06 -23.72 -27.78
N ASN A 392 16.60 -24.00 -26.55
CA ASN A 392 15.36 -24.74 -26.32
C ASN A 392 14.16 -23.99 -26.93
N ILE A 393 13.70 -24.46 -28.09
CA ILE A 393 12.64 -23.80 -28.86
C ILE A 393 11.34 -23.75 -28.05
N TRP A 394 11.04 -24.78 -27.24
CA TRP A 394 9.86 -24.81 -26.39
C TRP A 394 9.92 -23.76 -25.27
N ALA A 395 11.09 -23.52 -24.68
CA ALA A 395 11.27 -22.43 -23.72
C ALA A 395 11.03 -21.07 -24.37
N ILE A 396 11.55 -20.85 -25.58
CA ILE A 396 11.33 -19.62 -26.35
C ILE A 396 9.83 -19.44 -26.65
N ILE A 397 9.13 -20.48 -27.10
CA ILE A 397 7.69 -20.43 -27.36
C ILE A 397 6.91 -20.12 -26.08
N TYR A 398 7.22 -20.81 -24.98
CA TYR A 398 6.56 -20.59 -23.69
C TYR A 398 6.70 -19.14 -23.23
N TYR A 399 7.91 -18.59 -23.24
CA TYR A 399 8.14 -17.20 -22.82
C TYR A 399 7.59 -16.18 -23.81
N CYS A 400 7.52 -16.49 -25.12
CA CYS A 400 6.78 -15.68 -26.08
C CYS A 400 5.30 -15.60 -25.71
N LEU A 401 4.65 -16.75 -25.44
CA LEU A 401 3.25 -16.78 -24.99
C LEU A 401 3.06 -16.04 -23.66
N ARG A 402 3.99 -16.20 -22.70
CA ARG A 402 3.95 -15.52 -21.39
C ARG A 402 4.11 -14.00 -21.48
N CYS A 403 4.84 -13.50 -22.49
CA CYS A 403 4.98 -12.07 -22.80
C CYS A 403 3.84 -11.54 -23.68
N GLY A 404 2.88 -12.38 -24.06
CA GLY A 404 1.80 -12.02 -24.97
C GLY A 404 2.21 -11.88 -26.45
N GLY A 405 3.34 -12.44 -26.85
CA GLY A 405 3.82 -12.48 -28.24
C GLY A 405 3.29 -13.69 -29.00
N ASP A 406 1.97 -13.90 -29.05
CA ASP A 406 1.37 -15.07 -29.70
C ASP A 406 1.65 -15.09 -31.21
N GLN A 407 1.65 -13.91 -31.86
CA GLN A 407 1.95 -13.79 -33.30
C GLN A 407 3.44 -14.03 -33.60
N GLU A 408 4.32 -13.53 -32.73
CA GLU A 408 5.76 -13.73 -32.81
C GLU A 408 6.12 -15.21 -32.63
N ALA A 409 5.43 -15.92 -31.74
CA ALA A 409 5.56 -17.37 -31.60
C ALA A 409 5.14 -18.12 -32.88
N VAL A 410 3.99 -17.77 -33.48
CA VAL A 410 3.55 -18.34 -34.77
C VAL A 410 4.58 -18.10 -35.87
N ASN A 411 5.11 -16.87 -35.96
CA ASN A 411 6.10 -16.50 -36.96
C ASN A 411 7.41 -17.27 -36.77
N LEU A 412 7.85 -17.46 -35.52
CA LEU A 412 9.04 -18.25 -35.19
C LEU A 412 8.89 -19.71 -35.64
N VAL A 413 7.79 -20.37 -35.27
CA VAL A 413 7.59 -21.78 -35.63
C VAL A 413 7.43 -21.95 -37.14
N THR A 414 6.69 -21.04 -37.79
CA THR A 414 6.51 -21.07 -39.25
C THR A 414 7.84 -20.91 -39.98
N LYS A 415 8.75 -20.03 -39.52
CA LYS A 415 10.09 -19.87 -40.09
C LYS A 415 10.91 -21.16 -39.96
N LEU A 416 10.89 -21.78 -38.79
CA LEU A 416 11.62 -23.04 -38.54
C LEU A 416 11.13 -24.18 -39.45
N SER A 417 9.81 -24.30 -39.65
CA SER A 417 9.24 -25.29 -40.57
C SER A 417 9.65 -25.08 -42.03
N THR A 418 9.96 -23.84 -42.44
CA THR A 418 10.41 -23.54 -43.82
C THR A 418 11.91 -23.77 -44.04
N THR A 419 12.72 -23.75 -42.98
CA THR A 419 14.19 -23.87 -43.08
C THR A 419 14.67 -25.34 -43.14
N GLY A 420 13.78 -26.32 -42.93
CA GLY A 420 14.04 -27.72 -43.23
C GLY A 420 14.98 -28.46 -42.27
N GLU A 421 15.37 -27.84 -41.14
CA GLU A 421 15.94 -28.58 -40.01
C GLU A 421 14.81 -29.38 -39.35
N ASP A 422 15.05 -30.67 -39.07
CA ASP A 422 14.11 -31.62 -38.44
C ASP A 422 13.25 -30.91 -37.39
N SER A 423 12.04 -30.51 -37.80
CA SER A 423 11.24 -29.59 -37.02
C SER A 423 10.67 -30.37 -35.85
N SER A 424 11.25 -30.19 -34.66
CA SER A 424 10.75 -30.73 -33.39
C SER A 424 9.29 -30.35 -33.05
N ILE A 425 8.65 -29.53 -33.90
CA ILE A 425 7.32 -28.99 -33.72
C ILE A 425 6.42 -29.44 -34.87
N ASP A 426 5.37 -30.16 -34.52
CA ASP A 426 4.41 -30.72 -35.46
C ASP A 426 3.42 -29.68 -35.98
N GLY A 427 2.79 -29.97 -37.13
CA GLY A 427 1.76 -29.13 -37.74
C GLY A 427 0.54 -28.88 -36.84
N ASP A 428 0.22 -29.82 -35.94
CA ASP A 428 -0.89 -29.67 -34.98
C ASP A 428 -0.62 -28.51 -33.99
N VAL A 429 0.63 -28.36 -33.54
CA VAL A 429 1.06 -27.28 -32.63
C VAL A 429 1.01 -25.93 -33.35
N VAL A 430 1.43 -25.89 -34.62
CA VAL A 430 1.32 -24.69 -35.46
C VAL A 430 -0.14 -24.28 -35.63
N CYS A 431 -1.03 -25.24 -35.87
CA CYS A 431 -2.47 -24.99 -35.99
C CYS A 431 -3.04 -24.36 -34.72
N ALA A 432 -2.75 -24.94 -33.55
CA ALA A 432 -3.21 -24.42 -32.26
C ALA A 432 -2.63 -23.04 -31.92
N LEU A 433 -1.36 -22.79 -32.24
CA LEU A 433 -0.74 -21.46 -32.05
C LEU A 433 -1.40 -20.40 -32.94
N ARG A 434 -1.72 -20.73 -34.20
CA ARG A 434 -2.44 -19.83 -35.11
C ARG A 434 -3.86 -19.54 -34.62
N TYR A 435 -4.56 -20.56 -34.13
CA TYR A 435 -5.87 -20.39 -33.51
C TYR A 435 -5.79 -19.44 -32.32
N ARG A 436 -4.83 -19.65 -31.40
CA ARG A 436 -4.63 -18.79 -30.22
C ARG A 436 -4.28 -17.34 -30.59
N ALA A 437 -3.40 -17.13 -31.57
CA ALA A 437 -3.06 -15.78 -32.05
C ALA A 437 -4.29 -15.08 -32.67
N HIS A 438 -5.07 -15.79 -33.47
CA HIS A 438 -6.32 -15.28 -34.04
C HIS A 438 -7.35 -14.94 -32.95
N GLN A 439 -7.51 -15.84 -31.97
CA GLN A 439 -8.39 -15.65 -30.81
C GLN A 439 -8.03 -14.39 -30.03
N LYS A 440 -6.74 -14.18 -29.73
CA LYS A 440 -6.28 -12.98 -29.03
C LYS A 440 -6.58 -11.70 -29.79
N ASN A 441 -6.38 -11.69 -31.11
CA ASN A 441 -6.67 -10.53 -31.95
C ASN A 441 -8.17 -10.21 -31.97
N LEU A 442 -9.03 -11.23 -32.05
CA LEU A 442 -10.49 -11.04 -31.99
C LEU A 442 -10.96 -10.55 -30.62
N TYR A 443 -10.34 -11.01 -29.53
CA TYR A 443 -10.73 -10.59 -28.18
C TYR A 443 -10.38 -9.13 -27.87
N ALA A 444 -9.49 -8.51 -28.65
CA ALA A 444 -9.26 -7.08 -28.59
C ALA A 444 -10.45 -6.25 -29.15
N ASP A 445 -11.34 -6.86 -29.93
CA ASP A 445 -12.57 -6.24 -30.43
C ASP A 445 -13.77 -6.64 -29.54
N ARG A 446 -14.46 -5.63 -28.98
CA ARG A 446 -15.64 -5.80 -28.12
C ARG A 446 -16.79 -6.46 -28.87
N SER A 447 -16.98 -6.08 -30.14
CA SER A 447 -18.11 -6.46 -30.99
C SER A 447 -17.90 -7.77 -31.72
N ALA A 448 -16.68 -8.31 -31.71
CA ALA A 448 -16.36 -9.54 -32.41
C ALA A 448 -17.18 -10.72 -31.88
N ASN A 449 -17.69 -11.53 -32.81
CA ASN A 449 -18.40 -12.74 -32.45
C ASN A 449 -17.45 -13.73 -31.74
N PRO A 450 -17.94 -14.47 -30.74
CA PRO A 450 -17.15 -15.52 -30.10
C PRO A 450 -16.73 -16.57 -31.13
N LEU A 451 -15.46 -16.97 -31.10
CA LEU A 451 -14.97 -18.08 -31.91
C LEU A 451 -15.60 -19.40 -31.44
N ASN A 452 -15.73 -20.33 -32.39
CA ASN A 452 -15.94 -21.72 -32.03
C ASN A 452 -14.75 -22.24 -31.22
N ALA A 453 -15.02 -23.09 -30.22
CA ALA A 453 -13.96 -23.73 -29.45
C ALA A 453 -13.00 -24.48 -30.38
N PHE A 454 -11.71 -24.50 -30.05
CA PHE A 454 -10.68 -25.17 -30.84
C PHE A 454 -11.03 -26.64 -31.13
N SER A 455 -11.57 -27.35 -30.12
CA SER A 455 -12.05 -28.73 -30.26
C SER A 455 -13.18 -28.92 -31.27
N LYS A 456 -13.97 -27.88 -31.55
CA LYS A 456 -15.04 -27.91 -32.56
C LYS A 456 -14.55 -27.52 -33.95
N GLN A 457 -13.61 -26.58 -34.04
CA GLN A 457 -13.10 -26.08 -35.32
C GLN A 457 -12.05 -27.02 -35.92
N PHE A 458 -11.21 -27.64 -35.08
CA PHE A 458 -10.09 -28.51 -35.46
C PHE A 458 -10.07 -29.77 -34.57
N PRO A 459 -11.07 -30.67 -34.70
CA PRO A 459 -11.23 -31.81 -33.79
C PRO A 459 -10.06 -32.81 -33.85
N ALA A 460 -9.54 -33.11 -35.04
CA ALA A 460 -8.46 -34.09 -35.21
C ALA A 460 -7.14 -33.59 -34.62
N GLU A 461 -6.80 -32.33 -34.86
CA GLU A 461 -5.62 -31.68 -34.31
C GLU A 461 -5.73 -31.55 -32.78
N PHE A 462 -6.94 -31.24 -32.28
CA PHE A 462 -7.21 -31.18 -30.85
C PHE A 462 -6.99 -32.54 -30.16
N GLU A 463 -7.57 -33.63 -30.69
CA GLU A 463 -7.40 -34.98 -30.12
C GLU A 463 -5.92 -35.39 -30.09
N ARG A 464 -5.16 -35.16 -31.17
CA ARG A 464 -3.73 -35.45 -31.21
C ARG A 464 -2.92 -34.66 -30.18
N LEU A 465 -3.27 -33.40 -29.95
CA LEU A 465 -2.63 -32.57 -28.93
C LEU A 465 -2.96 -33.04 -27.51
N VAL A 466 -4.20 -33.46 -27.26
CA VAL A 466 -4.61 -34.07 -25.97
C VAL A 466 -3.87 -35.37 -25.74
N ASP A 467 -3.77 -36.25 -26.75
CA ASP A 467 -3.02 -37.50 -26.65
C ASP A 467 -1.52 -37.25 -26.40
N ARG A 468 -0.94 -36.25 -27.07
CA ARG A 468 0.44 -35.81 -26.81
C ARG A 468 0.59 -35.34 -25.37
N TYR A 469 -0.32 -34.52 -24.88
CA TYR A 469 -0.31 -34.07 -23.49
C TYR A 469 -0.36 -35.25 -22.51
N HIS A 470 -1.26 -36.21 -22.73
CA HIS A 470 -1.34 -37.41 -21.89
C HIS A 470 -0.04 -38.21 -21.91
N ARG A 471 0.62 -38.39 -23.07
CA ARG A 471 1.93 -39.06 -23.15
C ARG A 471 3.02 -38.31 -22.38
N LEU A 472 3.02 -36.98 -22.42
CA LEU A 472 3.98 -36.14 -21.68
C LEU A 472 3.72 -36.14 -20.17
N VAL A 473 2.53 -36.56 -19.72
CA VAL A 473 2.17 -36.68 -18.30
C VAL A 473 2.34 -38.11 -17.78
N SER A 474 2.06 -39.13 -18.61
CA SER A 474 2.03 -40.55 -18.21
C SER A 474 3.38 -41.26 -18.27
N SER A 475 4.42 -40.60 -18.75
CA SER A 475 5.80 -41.11 -18.74
C SER A 475 6.24 -41.54 -17.34
N SER A 476 6.88 -42.71 -17.23
CA SER A 476 7.36 -43.27 -15.96
C SER A 476 8.30 -42.31 -15.22
N ILE A 477 8.39 -42.46 -13.90
CA ILE A 477 9.23 -41.64 -13.00
C ILE A 477 10.68 -41.53 -13.48
N ASP A 478 11.21 -42.59 -14.10
CA ASP A 478 12.58 -42.66 -14.65
C ASP A 478 12.75 -41.88 -15.97
N ALA A 479 11.67 -41.59 -16.70
CA ALA A 479 11.66 -40.83 -17.96
C ALA A 479 11.31 -39.33 -17.79
N VAL A 480 10.88 -38.91 -16.58
CA VAL A 480 10.53 -37.51 -16.27
C VAL A 480 11.73 -36.57 -16.42
N SER A 481 12.96 -37.07 -16.26
CA SER A 481 14.20 -36.32 -16.48
C SER A 481 14.52 -36.06 -17.96
N VAL A 482 13.89 -36.79 -18.88
CA VAL A 482 14.12 -36.69 -20.34
C VAL A 482 13.09 -35.79 -21.02
N ILE A 483 11.93 -35.57 -20.40
CA ILE A 483 10.85 -34.78 -20.99
C ILE A 483 11.09 -33.30 -20.79
N ASN A 484 10.98 -32.55 -21.88
CA ASN A 484 11.09 -31.10 -21.86
C ASN A 484 9.90 -30.49 -21.08
N PRO A 485 10.12 -29.86 -19.91
CA PRO A 485 9.02 -29.33 -19.10
C PRO A 485 8.31 -28.17 -19.80
N PHE A 486 9.00 -27.40 -20.66
CA PHE A 486 8.38 -26.33 -21.44
C PHE A 486 7.45 -26.86 -22.52
N GLU A 487 7.79 -27.98 -23.16
CA GLU A 487 6.90 -28.64 -24.13
C GLU A 487 5.59 -29.03 -23.47
N ARG A 488 5.66 -29.67 -22.30
CA ARG A 488 4.47 -30.07 -21.53
C ARG A 488 3.59 -28.87 -21.19
N CYS A 489 4.18 -27.75 -20.75
CA CYS A 489 3.45 -26.52 -20.44
C CYS A 489 2.80 -25.90 -21.67
N VAL A 490 3.52 -25.80 -22.80
CA VAL A 490 2.99 -25.24 -24.05
C VAL A 490 1.86 -26.10 -24.59
N VAL A 491 2.04 -27.41 -24.68
CA VAL A 491 0.99 -28.33 -25.16
C VAL A 491 -0.25 -28.24 -24.26
N ASN A 492 -0.08 -28.21 -22.94
CA ASN A 492 -1.20 -28.03 -21.99
C ASN A 492 -1.99 -26.74 -22.24
N LEU A 493 -1.28 -25.62 -22.49
CA LEU A 493 -1.90 -24.32 -22.78
C LEU A 493 -2.64 -24.30 -24.13
N LEU A 494 -2.18 -25.08 -25.10
CA LEU A 494 -2.77 -25.13 -26.45
C LEU A 494 -3.99 -26.06 -26.53
N CYS A 495 -3.95 -27.19 -25.82
CA CYS A 495 -5.08 -28.13 -25.78
C CYS A 495 -6.08 -27.86 -24.65
N PHE A 496 -5.81 -26.87 -23.79
CA PHE A 496 -6.63 -26.60 -22.60
C PHE A 496 -6.84 -27.84 -21.71
N GLY A 497 -5.80 -28.67 -21.59
CA GLY A 497 -5.87 -30.01 -20.98
C GLY A 497 -6.17 -29.98 -19.49
N ASN A 498 -5.15 -29.77 -18.65
CA ASN A 498 -5.30 -29.71 -17.20
C ASN A 498 -5.02 -28.30 -16.68
N VAL A 499 -6.09 -27.65 -16.23
CA VAL A 499 -6.00 -26.33 -15.58
C VAL A 499 -5.08 -26.40 -14.35
N ASN A 500 -5.17 -27.50 -13.58
CA ASN A 500 -4.45 -27.71 -12.32
C ASN A 500 -2.99 -28.13 -12.47
N ALA A 501 -2.50 -28.35 -13.69
CA ALA A 501 -1.10 -28.69 -13.89
C ALA A 501 -0.19 -27.54 -13.43
N ASN A 502 0.70 -27.82 -12.49
CA ASN A 502 1.71 -26.88 -12.01
C ASN A 502 3.10 -27.49 -12.24
N GLU A 503 4.00 -26.74 -12.87
CA GLU A 503 5.38 -27.12 -13.08
C GLU A 503 6.27 -26.18 -12.28
N THR A 504 6.58 -26.55 -11.04
CA THR A 504 7.25 -25.68 -10.06
C THR A 504 8.62 -25.16 -10.52
N ARG A 505 9.24 -25.79 -11.52
CA ARG A 505 10.51 -25.35 -12.15
C ARG A 505 10.35 -24.17 -13.12
N ILE A 506 9.11 -23.88 -13.54
CA ILE A 506 8.76 -22.86 -14.54
C ILE A 506 7.81 -21.82 -13.92
N THR A 507 6.72 -22.26 -13.28
CA THR A 507 5.72 -21.42 -12.62
C THR A 507 6.15 -21.14 -11.18
N THR A 508 6.96 -20.09 -11.01
CA THR A 508 7.61 -19.76 -9.73
C THR A 508 6.87 -18.68 -8.94
N THR A 509 6.13 -17.80 -9.62
CA THR A 509 5.44 -16.67 -8.99
C THR A 509 3.92 -16.84 -8.99
N VAL A 510 3.22 -16.05 -8.15
CA VAL A 510 1.76 -16.05 -8.09
C VAL A 510 1.16 -15.50 -9.39
N GLU A 511 1.82 -14.53 -10.02
CA GLU A 511 1.44 -13.94 -11.30
C GLU A 511 1.50 -14.97 -12.43
N ASP A 512 2.50 -15.86 -12.44
CA ASP A 512 2.58 -16.96 -13.40
C ASP A 512 1.42 -17.95 -13.21
N TYR A 513 1.11 -18.28 -11.95
CA TYR A 513 -0.03 -19.11 -11.62
C TYR A 513 -1.34 -18.48 -12.13
N LEU A 514 -1.59 -17.20 -11.82
CA LEU A 514 -2.80 -16.50 -12.25
C LEU A 514 -2.88 -16.37 -13.77
N TRP A 515 -1.79 -16.00 -14.43
CA TRP A 515 -1.73 -15.90 -15.90
C TRP A 515 -2.10 -17.23 -16.56
N GLN A 516 -1.55 -18.34 -16.06
CA GLN A 516 -1.89 -19.66 -16.58
C GLN A 516 -3.40 -19.90 -16.44
N ARG A 517 -4.00 -19.68 -15.26
CA ARG A 517 -5.45 -19.88 -15.06
C ARG A 517 -6.31 -19.01 -15.95
N LEU A 518 -5.93 -17.74 -16.13
CA LEU A 518 -6.62 -16.82 -17.05
C LEU A 518 -6.54 -17.29 -18.50
N CYS A 519 -5.46 -17.98 -18.91
CA CYS A 519 -5.37 -18.57 -20.26
C CYS A 519 -6.40 -19.68 -20.50
N PHE A 520 -6.92 -20.35 -19.46
CA PHE A 520 -7.94 -21.41 -19.58
C PHE A 520 -9.37 -20.86 -19.58
N ILE A 521 -9.58 -19.56 -19.32
CA ILE A 521 -10.91 -18.93 -19.40
C ILE A 521 -11.16 -18.56 -20.86
N GLN A 522 -12.18 -19.18 -21.48
CA GLN A 522 -12.48 -19.02 -22.90
C GLN A 522 -13.80 -18.27 -23.13
N ARG A 523 -13.86 -17.41 -24.17
CA ARG A 523 -15.10 -16.82 -24.71
C ARG A 523 -15.65 -17.76 -25.78
N VAL A 524 -16.39 -18.78 -25.34
CA VAL A 524 -17.02 -19.76 -26.24
C VAL A 524 -18.45 -19.35 -26.54
N ALA A 525 -18.86 -19.45 -27.81
CA ALA A 525 -20.26 -19.26 -28.20
C ALA A 525 -21.15 -20.25 -27.42
N ALA A 526 -22.22 -19.76 -26.79
CA ALA A 526 -23.13 -20.57 -25.99
C ALA A 526 -23.67 -21.75 -26.81
N SER A 527 -23.10 -22.92 -26.59
CA SER A 527 -23.67 -24.20 -27.02
C SER A 527 -24.62 -24.61 -25.90
N GLY A 528 -25.84 -25.05 -26.23
CA GLY A 528 -26.95 -25.36 -25.30
C GLY A 528 -26.71 -26.43 -24.22
N SER A 529 -25.45 -26.79 -23.95
CA SER A 529 -24.98 -27.48 -22.76
C SER A 529 -23.51 -27.10 -22.59
N ALA A 530 -23.21 -26.13 -21.71
CA ALA A 530 -21.83 -25.91 -21.30
C ALA A 530 -21.36 -27.21 -20.62
N PRO A 531 -20.31 -27.90 -21.11
CA PRO A 531 -19.81 -29.05 -20.40
C PRO A 531 -19.32 -28.56 -19.03
N ASP A 532 -19.69 -29.29 -17.97
CA ASP A 532 -19.37 -29.01 -16.56
C ASP A 532 -17.86 -28.82 -16.30
N SER A 533 -17.04 -29.21 -17.28
CA SER A 533 -15.58 -29.07 -17.34
C SER A 533 -15.06 -27.66 -17.67
N THR A 534 -15.89 -26.71 -18.13
CA THR A 534 -15.39 -25.38 -18.52
C THR A 534 -14.86 -24.61 -17.31
N TYR A 535 -13.64 -24.08 -17.41
CA TYR A 535 -13.03 -23.28 -16.35
C TYR A 535 -13.51 -21.83 -16.44
N THR A 536 -14.07 -21.30 -15.35
CA THR A 536 -14.67 -19.96 -15.28
C THR A 536 -13.95 -19.09 -14.27
N ILE A 537 -14.15 -17.77 -14.35
CA ILE A 537 -13.60 -16.83 -13.38
C ILE A 537 -14.08 -17.13 -11.95
N THR A 538 -15.32 -17.59 -11.79
CA THR A 538 -15.88 -18.00 -10.49
C THR A 538 -15.15 -19.21 -9.91
N LYS A 539 -14.74 -20.18 -10.74
CA LYS A 539 -13.92 -21.32 -10.28
C LYS A 539 -12.54 -20.86 -9.82
N LEU A 540 -11.93 -19.89 -10.52
CA LEU A 540 -10.67 -19.27 -10.09
C LEU A 540 -10.83 -18.53 -8.77
N SER A 541 -11.84 -17.68 -8.62
CA SER A 541 -12.12 -16.96 -7.37
C SER A 541 -12.25 -17.90 -6.18
N LYS A 542 -13.11 -18.93 -6.29
CA LYS A 542 -13.31 -19.95 -5.24
C LYS A 542 -12.02 -20.68 -4.89
N SER A 543 -11.13 -20.90 -5.87
CA SER A 543 -9.83 -21.51 -5.61
C SER A 543 -8.89 -20.58 -4.85
N MET A 544 -8.89 -19.28 -5.15
CA MET A 544 -8.04 -18.29 -4.46
C MET A 544 -8.51 -18.01 -3.03
N GLN A 545 -9.81 -18.01 -2.79
CA GLN A 545 -10.38 -17.83 -1.45
C GLN A 545 -9.96 -18.94 -0.46
N LYS A 546 -9.65 -20.15 -0.94
CA LYS A 546 -9.17 -21.25 -0.07
C LYS A 546 -7.81 -20.97 0.57
N PHE A 547 -6.97 -20.18 -0.09
CA PHE A 547 -5.66 -19.79 0.47
C PHE A 547 -5.81 -18.67 1.49
N GLY A 548 -6.75 -17.75 1.24
CA GLY A 548 -7.02 -16.60 2.10
C GLY A 548 -5.91 -15.54 2.09
N PRO A 549 -6.13 -14.38 2.74
CA PRO A 549 -5.19 -13.26 2.72
C PRO A 549 -3.84 -13.60 3.38
N SER A 550 -3.84 -14.35 4.47
CA SER A 550 -2.62 -14.69 5.23
C SER A 550 -1.60 -15.50 4.43
N HIS A 551 -2.04 -16.25 3.41
CA HIS A 551 -1.13 -16.98 2.52
C HIS A 551 -0.33 -16.04 1.60
N PHE A 552 -0.93 -14.93 1.18
CA PHE A 552 -0.31 -13.95 0.28
C PHE A 552 0.36 -12.80 1.06
N GLU A 553 -0.06 -12.58 2.30
CA GLU A 553 0.59 -11.67 3.27
C GLU A 553 1.76 -12.34 4.01
N GLY A 554 1.86 -13.66 3.95
CA GLY A 554 2.71 -14.50 4.79
C GLY A 554 4.17 -14.60 4.32
N GLY A 555 5.07 -14.20 5.22
CA GLY A 555 6.51 -14.21 5.09
C GLY A 555 7.02 -12.84 4.71
N ALA A 556 7.48 -12.07 5.70
CA ALA A 556 8.40 -10.96 5.47
C ALA A 556 9.61 -11.52 4.70
N GLN A 557 9.52 -11.56 3.37
CA GLN A 557 10.66 -11.74 2.50
C GLN A 557 11.70 -10.70 2.95
N PRO A 558 12.97 -11.07 3.14
CA PRO A 558 14.00 -10.09 3.44
C PRO A 558 14.08 -9.10 2.26
N GLY A 559 13.41 -7.94 2.38
CA GLY A 559 13.22 -6.96 1.31
C GLY A 559 11.79 -6.76 0.77
N GLY A 560 10.80 -7.55 1.21
CA GLY A 560 9.39 -7.35 0.90
C GLY A 560 8.77 -6.34 1.87
N GLY A 561 8.54 -5.11 1.42
CA GLY A 561 7.94 -4.05 2.26
C GLY A 561 6.52 -4.38 2.75
N ASN A 562 5.99 -3.53 3.63
CA ASN A 562 4.64 -3.59 4.25
C ASN A 562 3.45 -3.54 3.26
N TYR A 563 3.67 -3.78 1.97
CA TYR A 563 2.72 -3.65 0.88
C TYR A 563 2.23 -5.00 0.34
N SER A 564 2.51 -6.10 1.03
CA SER A 564 2.00 -7.44 0.68
C SER A 564 0.47 -7.49 0.64
N ALA A 565 -0.22 -6.60 1.38
CA ALA A 565 -1.66 -6.44 1.27
C ALA A 565 -2.12 -6.02 -0.15
N LEU A 566 -1.34 -5.20 -0.85
CA LEU A 566 -1.67 -4.79 -2.22
C LEU A 566 -1.57 -5.96 -3.22
N LEU A 567 -0.76 -6.98 -2.94
CA LEU A 567 -0.72 -8.21 -3.74
C LEU A 567 -2.04 -8.98 -3.63
N TYR A 568 -2.56 -9.18 -2.42
CA TYR A 568 -3.86 -9.85 -2.28
C TYR A 568 -5.00 -9.01 -2.86
N PHE A 569 -4.94 -7.69 -2.74
CA PHE A 569 -5.86 -6.78 -3.42
C PHE A 569 -5.80 -6.94 -4.96
N GLU A 570 -4.61 -7.04 -5.54
CA GLU A 570 -4.41 -7.33 -6.97
C GLU A 570 -5.06 -8.67 -7.37
N ILE A 571 -4.88 -9.71 -6.56
CA ILE A 571 -5.52 -11.03 -6.78
C ILE A 571 -7.04 -10.88 -6.80
N LEU A 572 -7.62 -10.18 -5.82
CA LEU A 572 -9.07 -9.97 -5.74
C LEU A 572 -9.60 -9.22 -6.97
N LEU A 573 -8.89 -8.19 -7.43
CA LEU A 573 -9.20 -7.48 -8.68
C LEU A 573 -9.16 -8.43 -9.89
N ILE A 574 -8.11 -9.24 -10.04
CA ILE A 574 -7.99 -10.22 -11.14
C ILE A 574 -9.15 -11.22 -11.11
N THR A 575 -9.55 -11.68 -9.92
CA THR A 575 -10.69 -12.59 -9.74
C THR A 575 -12.06 -11.92 -9.83
N GLN A 576 -12.11 -10.60 -10.03
CA GLN A 576 -13.32 -9.79 -10.16
C GLN A 576 -14.21 -9.77 -8.91
N GLU A 577 -13.60 -9.91 -7.72
CA GLU A 577 -14.28 -9.79 -6.42
C GLU A 577 -14.08 -8.36 -5.88
N TYR A 578 -14.68 -7.37 -6.55
CA TYR A 578 -14.43 -5.95 -6.32
C TYR A 578 -14.85 -5.50 -4.91
N GLU A 579 -16.00 -5.98 -4.44
CA GLU A 579 -16.56 -5.64 -3.13
C GLU A 579 -15.64 -6.11 -2.00
N LYS A 580 -15.19 -7.37 -2.08
CA LYS A 580 -14.22 -7.92 -1.13
C LYS A 580 -12.88 -7.21 -1.21
N ALA A 581 -12.43 -6.85 -2.42
CA ALA A 581 -11.18 -6.11 -2.63
C ALA A 581 -11.18 -4.78 -1.87
N ILE A 582 -12.24 -3.98 -2.00
CA ILE A 582 -12.37 -2.68 -1.32
C ILE A 582 -12.42 -2.85 0.19
N LYS A 583 -13.26 -3.76 0.69
CA LYS A 583 -13.39 -4.03 2.14
C LYS A 583 -12.07 -4.46 2.76
N TYR A 584 -11.40 -5.39 2.08
CA TYR A 584 -10.09 -5.88 2.49
C TYR A 584 -9.07 -4.74 2.55
N LEU A 585 -8.96 -3.92 1.50
CA LEU A 585 -7.99 -2.82 1.45
C LEU A 585 -8.25 -1.78 2.55
N ALA A 586 -9.52 -1.43 2.79
CA ALA A 586 -9.92 -0.53 3.87
C ALA A 586 -9.56 -1.10 5.26
N SER A 587 -9.78 -2.41 5.48
CA SER A 587 -9.45 -3.08 6.75
C SER A 587 -7.95 -3.12 7.07
N LYS A 588 -7.10 -3.05 6.05
CA LYS A 588 -5.63 -3.06 6.19
C LYS A 588 -5.02 -1.66 6.38
N GLY A 589 -5.84 -0.62 6.52
CA GLY A 589 -5.39 0.75 6.78
C GLY A 589 -5.13 1.59 5.53
N PHE A 590 -5.36 1.07 4.33
CA PHE A 590 -5.25 1.79 3.06
C PHE A 590 -6.56 2.49 2.69
N LEU A 591 -7.10 3.29 3.62
CA LEU A 591 -8.41 3.95 3.46
C LEU A 591 -8.41 4.92 2.27
N LEU A 592 -7.31 5.65 2.07
CA LEU A 592 -7.14 6.56 0.92
C LEU A 592 -7.36 5.80 -0.39
N GLU A 593 -6.60 4.73 -0.61
CA GLU A 593 -6.67 3.95 -1.84
C GLU A 593 -8.03 3.27 -1.98
N ALA A 594 -8.56 2.67 -0.91
CA ALA A 594 -9.85 1.98 -0.92
C ALA A 594 -11.00 2.89 -1.36
N VAL A 595 -11.06 4.14 -0.87
CA VAL A 595 -12.09 5.12 -1.27
C VAL A 595 -11.98 5.46 -2.75
N HIS A 596 -10.78 5.71 -3.26
CA HIS A 596 -10.59 6.11 -4.66
C HIS A 596 -10.84 4.95 -5.64
N PHE A 597 -10.44 3.72 -5.29
CA PHE A 597 -10.82 2.53 -6.05
C PHE A 597 -12.34 2.32 -6.02
N ALA A 598 -12.98 2.48 -4.85
CA ALA A 598 -14.43 2.34 -4.72
C ALA A 598 -15.19 3.39 -5.55
N ILE A 599 -14.79 4.66 -5.50
CA ILE A 599 -15.36 5.73 -6.34
C ILE A 599 -15.18 5.40 -7.82
N THR A 600 -14.01 4.89 -8.21
CA THR A 600 -13.73 4.56 -9.62
C THR A 600 -14.57 3.38 -10.12
N LEU A 601 -14.65 2.31 -9.33
CA LEU A 601 -15.45 1.13 -9.66
C LEU A 601 -16.95 1.47 -9.69
N ASN A 602 -17.42 2.31 -8.76
CA ASN A 602 -18.79 2.82 -8.76
C ASN A 602 -19.07 3.72 -9.98
N HIS A 603 -18.13 4.61 -10.35
CA HIS A 603 -18.25 5.48 -11.52
C HIS A 603 -18.46 4.70 -12.82
N TYR A 604 -17.82 3.54 -12.99
CA TYR A 604 -18.03 2.66 -14.15
C TYR A 604 -19.21 1.68 -13.99
N GLY A 605 -19.82 1.60 -12.80
CA GLY A 605 -20.97 0.73 -12.50
C GLY A 605 -20.60 -0.72 -12.19
N LEU A 606 -19.38 -0.97 -11.70
CA LEU A 606 -18.87 -2.29 -11.37
C LEU A 606 -19.13 -2.71 -9.92
N LEU A 607 -19.40 -1.75 -9.03
CA LEU A 607 -19.56 -1.98 -7.61
C LEU A 607 -21.03 -2.10 -7.22
N GLU A 608 -21.37 -3.09 -6.41
CA GLU A 608 -22.68 -3.17 -5.76
C GLU A 608 -22.67 -2.43 -4.42
N CYS A 609 -23.40 -1.32 -4.34
CA CYS A 609 -23.47 -0.48 -3.14
C CYS A 609 -24.76 -0.76 -2.34
N THR A 610 -24.69 -0.76 -1.01
CA THR A 610 -25.87 -0.83 -0.15
C THR A 610 -26.76 0.41 -0.34
N SER A 611 -28.07 0.23 -0.18
CA SER A 611 -29.02 1.35 -0.18
C SER A 611 -29.00 2.02 1.19
N PHE A 612 -29.10 3.35 1.22
CA PHE A 612 -29.04 4.15 2.45
C PHE A 612 -30.06 3.75 3.53
N SER A 613 -31.20 3.17 3.14
CA SER A 613 -32.30 2.81 4.05
C SER A 613 -32.33 1.33 4.46
N MET A 614 -31.54 0.45 3.84
CA MET A 614 -31.60 -0.99 4.06
C MET A 614 -30.22 -1.61 3.82
N GLY A 615 -29.64 -2.20 4.88
CA GLY A 615 -28.64 -3.25 4.74
C GLY A 615 -27.48 -3.16 5.74
N GLU A 616 -27.36 -4.19 6.57
CA GLU A 616 -26.04 -4.58 7.09
C GLU A 616 -25.12 -4.84 5.89
N GLU A 617 -23.84 -4.48 6.02
CA GLU A 617 -22.85 -4.80 4.98
C GLU A 617 -22.69 -6.33 4.85
N ASP A 618 -23.18 -6.89 3.75
CA ASP A 618 -22.99 -8.32 3.41
C ASP A 618 -21.67 -8.53 2.65
N GLU A 619 -21.21 -9.77 2.48
CA GLU A 619 -19.98 -10.06 1.71
C GLU A 619 -20.00 -9.53 0.26
N THR A 620 -21.19 -9.31 -0.31
CA THR A 620 -21.40 -8.96 -1.72
C THR A 620 -21.79 -7.50 -1.95
N THR A 621 -21.81 -6.66 -0.92
CA THR A 621 -22.20 -5.24 -1.04
C THR A 621 -21.22 -4.34 -0.29
N VAL A 622 -20.96 -3.14 -0.79
CA VAL A 622 -20.10 -2.15 -0.12
C VAL A 622 -20.92 -0.93 0.29
N ASP A 623 -20.79 -0.52 1.56
CA ASP A 623 -21.34 0.76 1.99
C ASP A 623 -20.37 1.90 1.60
N LEU A 624 -20.55 2.38 0.37
CA LEU A 624 -19.77 3.51 -0.14
C LEU A 624 -20.00 4.78 0.68
N VAL A 625 -21.21 4.96 1.24
CA VAL A 625 -21.59 6.12 2.05
C VAL A 625 -20.76 6.12 3.33
N ARG A 626 -20.70 4.99 4.05
CA ARG A 626 -19.88 4.81 5.25
C ARG A 626 -18.39 4.97 4.95
N LEU A 627 -17.91 4.39 3.85
CA LEU A 627 -16.49 4.46 3.47
C LEU A 627 -16.06 5.90 3.19
N VAL A 628 -16.84 6.65 2.40
CA VAL A 628 -16.59 8.08 2.13
C VAL A 628 -16.69 8.90 3.41
N ARG A 629 -17.71 8.67 4.25
CA ARG A 629 -17.88 9.35 5.54
C ARG A 629 -16.68 9.12 6.47
N GLN A 630 -16.19 7.90 6.57
CA GLN A 630 -15.01 7.56 7.37
C GLN A 630 -13.77 8.30 6.89
N TYR A 631 -13.59 8.44 5.57
CA TYR A 631 -12.45 9.12 4.97
C TYR A 631 -12.50 10.64 5.16
N ILE A 632 -13.64 11.28 4.87
CA ILE A 632 -13.77 12.75 5.01
C ILE A 632 -13.69 13.22 6.46
N HIS A 633 -14.08 12.36 7.43
CA HIS A 633 -14.05 12.72 8.85
C HIS A 633 -12.68 13.19 9.32
N GLY A 634 -11.58 12.70 8.71
CA GLY A 634 -10.22 13.09 9.05
C GLY A 634 -9.84 14.53 8.68
N PHE A 635 -10.54 15.19 7.74
CA PHE A 635 -10.15 16.52 7.26
C PHE A 635 -11.31 17.51 7.06
N GLN A 636 -12.57 17.06 7.18
CA GLN A 636 -13.76 17.86 6.86
C GLN A 636 -13.82 19.22 7.59
N ARG A 637 -13.27 19.33 8.81
CA ARG A 637 -13.26 20.58 9.58
C ARG A 637 -12.33 21.64 8.98
N ALA A 638 -11.15 21.25 8.52
CA ALA A 638 -10.24 22.19 7.86
C ALA A 638 -10.63 22.40 6.38
N ASN A 639 -10.89 21.30 5.67
CA ASN A 639 -11.08 21.21 4.23
C ASN A 639 -12.52 20.79 3.90
N ALA A 640 -13.47 21.70 4.17
CA ALA A 640 -14.90 21.44 4.03
C ALA A 640 -15.36 21.36 2.56
N ALA A 641 -14.75 22.15 1.68
CA ALA A 641 -15.08 22.15 0.25
C ALA A 641 -14.66 20.82 -0.40
N GLU A 642 -13.47 20.35 -0.05
CA GLU A 642 -12.92 19.10 -0.52
C GLU A 642 -13.74 17.91 0.00
N ALA A 643 -14.18 17.94 1.25
CA ALA A 643 -15.08 16.93 1.79
C ALA A 643 -16.42 16.87 1.01
N ALA A 644 -16.99 18.02 0.64
CA ALA A 644 -18.21 18.08 -0.15
C ALA A 644 -18.05 17.49 -1.56
N ASP A 645 -16.89 17.72 -2.21
CA ASP A 645 -16.56 17.13 -3.51
C ASP A 645 -16.55 15.58 -3.48
N TYR A 646 -16.07 14.99 -2.38
CA TYR A 646 -16.12 13.53 -2.18
C TYR A 646 -17.55 13.03 -2.01
N VAL A 647 -18.39 13.74 -1.24
CA VAL A 647 -19.81 13.39 -1.06
C VAL A 647 -20.57 13.47 -2.39
N ALA A 648 -20.21 14.39 -3.28
CA ALA A 648 -20.80 14.50 -4.61
C ALA A 648 -20.59 13.26 -5.49
N CYS A 649 -19.59 12.42 -5.19
CA CYS A 649 -19.33 11.16 -5.90
C CYS A 649 -20.30 10.03 -5.57
N ILE A 650 -21.12 10.18 -4.52
CA ILE A 650 -22.14 9.19 -4.14
C ILE A 650 -23.30 9.21 -5.15
N SER A 651 -23.77 8.04 -5.56
CA SER A 651 -24.84 7.91 -6.56
C SER A 651 -26.24 8.05 -5.97
N ASP A 652 -26.46 7.63 -4.73
CA ASP A 652 -27.75 7.78 -4.05
C ASP A 652 -27.97 9.23 -3.60
N LEU A 653 -29.01 9.86 -4.15
CA LEU A 653 -29.36 11.25 -3.86
C LEU A 653 -29.78 11.42 -2.40
N THR A 654 -30.48 10.45 -1.80
CA THR A 654 -30.96 10.56 -0.42
C THR A 654 -29.78 10.56 0.55
N ALA A 655 -28.86 9.60 0.38
CA ALA A 655 -27.62 9.53 1.14
C ALA A 655 -26.75 10.78 0.96
N LYS A 656 -26.62 11.25 -0.28
CA LYS A 656 -25.86 12.45 -0.62
C LYS A 656 -26.42 13.67 0.13
N LYS A 657 -27.74 13.88 0.09
CA LYS A 657 -28.39 15.01 0.79
C LYS A 657 -28.19 14.92 2.29
N GLU A 658 -28.34 13.74 2.88
CA GLU A 658 -28.14 13.54 4.32
C GLU A 658 -26.69 13.87 4.75
N LEU A 659 -25.69 13.32 4.05
CA LEU A 659 -24.29 13.58 4.36
C LEU A 659 -23.87 15.04 4.14
N LEU A 660 -24.38 15.68 3.08
CA LEU A 660 -24.12 17.11 2.85
C LEU A 660 -24.75 17.98 3.95
N ALA A 661 -25.93 17.62 4.45
CA ALA A 661 -26.55 18.28 5.60
C ALA A 661 -25.73 18.08 6.88
N GLU A 662 -25.25 16.86 7.16
CA GLU A 662 -24.35 16.59 8.29
C GLU A 662 -23.04 17.40 8.18
N LEU A 663 -22.40 17.38 7.01
CA LEU A 663 -21.16 18.10 6.74
C LEU A 663 -21.32 19.60 7.00
N LEU A 664 -22.42 20.17 6.54
CA LEU A 664 -22.73 21.58 6.72
C LEU A 664 -22.91 21.93 8.21
N LEU A 665 -23.59 21.05 8.97
CA LEU A 665 -23.80 21.21 10.41
C LEU A 665 -22.53 21.03 11.25
N ASP A 666 -21.59 20.19 10.80
CA ASP A 666 -20.35 19.87 11.51
C ASP A 666 -19.24 20.89 11.22
N THR A 667 -19.17 21.40 9.99
CA THR A 667 -18.12 22.35 9.56
C THR A 667 -18.48 23.80 9.87
N ARG A 668 -19.77 24.14 9.97
CA ARG A 668 -20.28 25.51 10.17
C ARG A 668 -19.78 26.53 9.14
N LYS A 669 -19.28 26.09 7.99
CA LYS A 669 -18.84 26.96 6.89
C LYS A 669 -20.00 27.24 5.92
N PHE A 670 -21.09 27.81 6.46
CA PHE A 670 -22.35 28.00 5.74
C PHE A 670 -22.17 28.85 4.47
N ASP A 671 -21.43 29.95 4.56
CA ASP A 671 -21.23 30.89 3.44
C ASP A 671 -20.55 30.24 2.23
N VAL A 672 -19.61 29.31 2.46
CA VAL A 672 -18.85 28.64 1.39
C VAL A 672 -19.65 27.49 0.79
N LEU A 673 -20.30 26.69 1.64
CA LEU A 673 -20.99 25.47 1.22
C LEU A 673 -22.40 25.76 0.68
N ALA A 674 -23.22 26.46 1.45
CA ALA A 674 -24.61 26.79 1.12
C ALA A 674 -24.76 28.17 0.46
N GLY A 675 -23.72 29.00 0.46
CA GLY A 675 -23.83 30.37 -0.06
C GLY A 675 -24.47 31.32 0.96
N PHE A 676 -24.68 32.55 0.53
CA PHE A 676 -25.21 33.62 1.37
C PHE A 676 -26.24 34.45 0.60
N THR A 677 -27.21 35.00 1.33
CA THR A 677 -28.24 35.88 0.76
C THR A 677 -27.81 37.34 0.90
N ASN A 678 -27.87 38.09 -0.20
CA ASN A 678 -27.55 39.51 -0.20
C ASN A 678 -28.60 40.29 0.58
N ASN A 679 -28.18 41.02 1.61
CA ASN A 679 -29.08 41.81 2.46
C ASN A 679 -29.79 42.96 1.70
N THR A 680 -29.29 43.36 0.52
CA THR A 680 -29.80 44.50 -0.26
C THR A 680 -30.83 44.13 -1.33
N ASP A 681 -30.73 42.91 -1.87
CA ASP A 681 -31.52 42.47 -3.04
C ASP A 681 -32.34 41.20 -2.73
N GLY A 682 -32.12 40.57 -1.57
CA GLY A 682 -32.77 39.31 -1.20
C GLY A 682 -32.34 38.12 -2.07
N SER A 683 -31.47 38.33 -3.06
CA SER A 683 -30.97 37.31 -3.96
C SER A 683 -29.93 36.41 -3.27
N ARG A 684 -30.05 35.10 -3.47
CA ARG A 684 -29.12 34.09 -2.94
C ARG A 684 -27.92 33.95 -3.86
N THR A 685 -26.73 34.21 -3.33
CA THR A 685 -25.46 33.90 -4.00
C THR A 685 -25.19 32.40 -3.89
N ARG A 686 -24.95 31.75 -5.03
CA ARG A 686 -24.73 30.30 -5.12
C ARG A 686 -23.45 29.88 -4.38
N GLY A 687 -23.56 28.85 -3.54
CA GLY A 687 -22.45 28.21 -2.85
C GLY A 687 -21.91 26.99 -3.61
N LEU A 688 -21.02 26.24 -2.97
CA LEU A 688 -20.48 25.00 -3.54
C LEU A 688 -21.57 23.95 -3.83
N TYR A 689 -22.57 23.82 -2.96
CA TYR A 689 -23.64 22.81 -3.11
C TYR A 689 -24.46 23.05 -4.38
N ASP A 690 -24.66 24.30 -4.80
CA ASP A 690 -25.32 24.64 -6.05
C ASP A 690 -24.53 24.16 -7.28
N HIS A 691 -23.20 24.11 -7.19
CA HIS A 691 -22.37 23.58 -8.26
C HIS A 691 -22.34 22.05 -8.26
N LEU A 692 -22.30 21.43 -7.08
CA LEU A 692 -22.23 19.97 -6.94
C LEU A 692 -23.56 19.26 -7.24
N LEU A 693 -24.68 19.94 -7.01
CA LEU A 693 -26.04 19.45 -7.28
C LEU A 693 -26.64 20.10 -8.53
N LYS A 694 -25.81 20.60 -9.45
CA LYS A 694 -26.26 21.22 -10.72
C LYS A 694 -27.11 20.31 -11.62
N ASP A 695 -27.05 19.01 -11.39
CA ASP A 695 -27.83 18.00 -12.12
C ASP A 695 -29.25 17.85 -11.56
N GLU A 696 -29.50 18.35 -10.34
CA GLU A 696 -30.79 18.29 -9.64
C GLU A 696 -31.56 19.61 -9.77
N ALA A 697 -32.86 19.60 -9.45
CA ALA A 697 -33.67 20.82 -9.47
C ALA A 697 -33.14 21.86 -8.47
N GLU A 698 -33.22 23.16 -8.80
CA GLU A 698 -32.72 24.23 -7.93
C GLU A 698 -33.38 24.23 -6.53
N ASP A 699 -34.62 23.74 -6.45
CA ASP A 699 -35.36 23.59 -5.19
C ASP A 699 -34.71 22.58 -4.23
N GLU A 700 -33.96 21.60 -4.75
CA GLU A 700 -33.38 20.53 -3.94
C GLU A 700 -32.24 21.03 -3.03
N VAL A 701 -31.48 22.01 -3.50
CA VAL A 701 -30.45 22.65 -2.67
C VAL A 701 -31.10 23.45 -1.55
N LYS A 702 -32.21 24.14 -1.85
CA LYS A 702 -32.97 24.88 -0.85
C LYS A 702 -33.57 23.93 0.19
N GLU A 703 -34.21 22.84 -0.24
CA GLU A 703 -34.75 21.83 0.68
C GLU A 703 -33.69 21.21 1.57
N LEU A 704 -32.48 20.95 1.03
CA LEU A 704 -31.36 20.45 1.80
C LEU A 704 -30.93 21.42 2.91
N ILE A 705 -30.84 22.72 2.59
CA ILE A 705 -30.48 23.76 3.58
C ILE A 705 -31.58 23.87 4.65
N LEU A 706 -32.85 23.84 4.26
CA LEU A 706 -33.98 23.86 5.20
C LEU A 706 -34.01 22.62 6.10
N SER A 707 -33.73 21.43 5.54
CA SER A 707 -33.60 20.18 6.31
C SER A 707 -32.46 20.27 7.32
N ALA A 708 -31.30 20.82 6.92
CA ALA A 708 -30.19 21.07 7.83
C ALA A 708 -30.56 22.07 8.93
N ALA A 709 -31.32 23.13 8.63
CA ALA A 709 -31.79 24.10 9.61
C ALA A 709 -32.73 23.46 10.65
N ARG A 710 -33.71 22.65 10.22
CA ARG A 710 -34.60 21.90 11.12
C ARG A 710 -33.82 20.95 12.03
N LYS A 711 -32.77 20.31 11.51
CA LYS A 711 -31.87 19.46 12.31
C LYS A 711 -31.01 20.26 13.28
N ALA A 712 -30.56 21.46 12.92
CA ALA A 712 -29.84 22.36 13.83
C ALA A 712 -30.74 22.77 15.00
N GLU A 713 -31.99 23.12 14.73
CA GLU A 713 -33.00 23.45 15.74
C GLU A 713 -33.28 22.26 16.66
N ALA A 714 -33.51 21.07 16.10
CA ALA A 714 -33.70 19.83 16.88
C ALA A 714 -32.48 19.47 17.75
N ARG A 715 -31.26 19.83 17.32
CA ARG A 715 -30.01 19.68 18.10
C ARG A 715 -29.80 20.81 19.12
N GLY A 716 -30.74 21.74 19.28
CA GLY A 716 -30.65 22.86 20.22
C GLY A 716 -29.68 23.97 19.79
N ARG A 717 -29.45 24.15 18.48
CA ARG A 717 -28.54 25.17 17.92
C ARG A 717 -29.32 26.22 17.10
N PRO A 718 -30.04 27.15 17.75
CA PRO A 718 -30.88 28.12 17.04
C PRO A 718 -30.08 29.13 16.21
N HIS A 719 -28.85 29.48 16.61
CA HIS A 719 -27.99 30.38 15.84
C HIS A 719 -27.56 29.78 14.49
N ASP A 720 -27.22 28.48 14.47
CA ASP A 720 -26.86 27.76 13.25
C ASP A 720 -28.10 27.62 12.35
N ALA A 721 -29.28 27.35 12.93
CA ALA A 721 -30.54 27.29 12.20
C ALA A 721 -30.89 28.62 11.54
N PHE A 722 -30.77 29.74 12.27
CA PHE A 722 -31.00 31.08 11.74
C PHE A 722 -30.06 31.44 10.58
N ALA A 723 -28.77 31.11 10.71
CA ALA A 723 -27.80 31.34 9.63
C ALA A 723 -28.18 30.56 8.35
N LEU A 724 -28.65 29.32 8.50
CA LEU A 724 -29.07 28.48 7.39
C LEU A 724 -30.38 28.94 6.73
N LEU A 725 -31.37 29.32 7.52
CA LEU A 725 -32.62 29.90 7.02
C LEU A 725 -32.34 31.17 6.22
N LYS A 726 -31.45 32.04 6.74
CA LYS A 726 -30.95 33.20 6.02
C LYS A 726 -30.30 32.81 4.68
N SER A 727 -29.43 31.80 4.66
CA SER A 727 -28.81 31.29 3.43
C SER A 727 -29.79 30.64 2.45
N ALA A 728 -30.92 30.12 2.93
CA ALA A 728 -32.01 29.59 2.09
C ALA A 728 -32.94 30.70 1.54
N GLY A 729 -32.81 31.94 2.04
CA GLY A 729 -33.71 33.04 1.71
C GLY A 729 -35.07 32.94 2.40
N ASP A 730 -35.17 32.14 3.47
CA ASP A 730 -36.37 31.97 4.29
C ASP A 730 -36.19 32.81 5.56
N ILE A 731 -36.67 34.05 5.52
CA ILE A 731 -36.43 35.07 6.56
C ILE A 731 -37.63 35.17 7.54
N GLU A 732 -38.78 34.63 7.14
CA GLU A 732 -39.99 34.49 7.96
C GLU A 732 -39.91 33.28 8.87
#